data_AF-A3VF41-F1
#
_entry.id   AF-A3VF41-F1
#
_cell.length_a   1.000
_cell.length_b   1.000
_cell.length_c   1.000
_cell.angle_alpha   90.00
_cell.angle_beta   90.00
_cell.angle_gamma   90.00
#
_symmetry.space_group_name_H-M   'P 1'
#
loop_
_entity.id
_entity.type
_entity.pdbx_description
1 polymer ?
#
loop_
_entity_poly.entity_id
_entity_poly.type
_entity_poly.pdbx_seq_one_letter_code
_entity_poly.pdbx_strand_id
1 'polypeptide(L)'
;MAQNGNRRPPLVADKRYAKPQKTRKKPTKGPSGKPPRKTRKSAKRKPRRNLPLILALPIGLVRWVFRIVFRLGFVTAIIAVLGLGAAVWYTSTTIPPLNQLVDGRAKGSVTMLDRYGNTYAWRGNQFGGLVTAETVSPHLKNAVVATEDRRFYRHFGVSPRGIASAIRINMAEGRGPLEGHGGSTITQQTAKLLCLGTPYDSSSGMTEAEYEADCRRSSLARKAKEAIYAMALELKFSKDDILTIYLNRAYFGGGSYGAEAAAGRYYGISSAELSPAESATLAGLLTAPSTYSPTSSMDRSWARALTVLKLMEQQGYLSEADAEYSRANPAQLSEAAERKAGGYFADWVMGEGPSFLTRDTTEDVIIKTTFDQKIQTAAEEALAHIFETKVSEGSEAQAAIVVMSADGAVRAMVGGRKTKVSGAFNRATQAMRQTGSAFKPFIYAAALDLGWSYADVIVDEPITINVPGSGPWSPQNYTRKYYGPVTLTTALQNSLNIPAVKLSEDVGRENVRTVASYFGIESDLAAGPALALGVSETTLLQMTGAFAGILNGGSAVVPYGLTELSLLGESQPLMEQEGGIGKRVIQTAANEQLVYMMNQVIEAGSGQRAKLSDREAAGKTGTTQSARDAWFVGFTADYVAGVWMGYDDNTPLKGVTGGGLPAEIWKEVMERVHADLPPRPLPMIRPEVAPVVVQDTPAETFNPGNIFNGGNNNNRPREDSLIGVIQNILGIN
;
A
#
# COMPACT_ATOMS: atom_id res chain seq x y z
N MET A 1 27.70 -31.19 58.88
CA MET A 1 26.87 -32.40 58.72
C MET A 1 27.14 -32.99 57.33
N ALA A 2 27.10 -34.32 57.25
CA ALA A 2 27.29 -35.20 56.08
C ALA A 2 26.40 -34.82 54.86
N GLN A 3 26.61 -35.24 53.59
CA GLN A 3 27.04 -36.57 53.13
C GLN A 3 27.46 -36.57 51.62
N ASN A 4 28.48 -37.40 51.35
CA ASN A 4 29.08 -38.01 50.14
C ASN A 4 28.38 -38.10 48.76
N GLY A 5 29.22 -38.13 47.70
CA GLY A 5 29.01 -38.94 46.48
C GLY A 5 30.07 -38.73 45.37
N ASN A 6 31.00 -39.67 45.20
CA ASN A 6 32.31 -39.53 44.53
C ASN A 6 32.41 -40.06 43.08
N ARG A 7 33.40 -39.53 42.33
CA ARG A 7 33.84 -39.87 40.95
C ARG A 7 34.51 -41.26 40.82
N ARG A 8 34.56 -41.82 39.59
CA ARG A 8 35.33 -43.04 39.21
C ARG A 8 36.21 -42.81 37.96
N PRO A 9 37.43 -43.40 37.88
CA PRO A 9 38.26 -43.53 36.66
C PRO A 9 38.25 -44.98 36.08
N PRO A 10 38.91 -45.26 34.93
CA PRO A 10 38.77 -46.52 34.19
C PRO A 10 39.85 -47.57 34.51
N LEU A 11 39.53 -48.85 34.25
CA LEU A 11 40.36 -50.03 34.49
C LEU A 11 40.69 -50.79 33.20
N VAL A 12 41.93 -51.26 33.13
CA VAL A 12 42.54 -52.21 32.17
C VAL A 12 42.44 -53.63 32.75
N ALA A 13 42.32 -54.68 31.92
CA ALA A 13 42.73 -56.03 32.30
C ALA A 13 43.05 -56.97 31.11
N ASP A 14 44.00 -57.87 31.37
CA ASP A 14 44.73 -58.78 30.50
C ASP A 14 44.17 -60.23 30.43
N LYS A 15 44.73 -61.01 29.50
CA LYS A 15 44.50 -62.44 29.11
C LYS A 15 44.48 -63.51 30.24
N ARG A 16 43.81 -64.67 29.97
CA ARG A 16 44.38 -66.06 29.84
C ARG A 16 43.31 -67.21 29.83
N TYR A 17 43.41 -68.12 28.82
CA TYR A 17 43.31 -69.63 28.77
C TYR A 17 42.40 -70.45 29.73
N ALA A 18 41.81 -71.65 29.48
CA ALA A 18 41.93 -72.77 28.50
C ALA A 18 40.75 -73.82 28.59
N LYS A 19 40.43 -74.54 27.47
CA LYS A 19 40.11 -76.00 27.17
C LYS A 19 39.46 -76.99 28.21
N PRO A 20 39.10 -78.29 27.91
CA PRO A 20 38.92 -79.12 26.65
C PRO A 20 37.75 -80.20 26.62
N GLN A 21 37.50 -80.87 25.45
CA GLN A 21 37.39 -82.35 25.18
C GLN A 21 36.63 -82.62 23.83
N LYS A 22 37.19 -83.26 22.77
CA LYS A 22 37.44 -84.71 22.44
C LYS A 22 36.13 -85.52 22.24
N THR A 23 35.85 -86.34 21.22
CA THR A 23 36.61 -87.18 20.24
C THR A 23 35.63 -87.73 19.17
N ARG A 24 36.01 -88.09 17.91
CA ARG A 24 36.33 -89.47 17.46
C ARG A 24 36.93 -89.51 16.02
N LYS A 25 37.62 -90.61 15.68
CA LYS A 25 38.66 -90.85 14.64
C LYS A 25 38.17 -91.45 13.28
N LYS A 26 38.79 -91.00 12.16
CA LYS A 26 39.49 -91.63 10.97
C LYS A 26 39.10 -93.05 10.42
N PRO A 27 39.35 -93.42 9.12
CA PRO A 27 40.64 -93.21 8.39
C PRO A 27 40.70 -93.07 6.81
N THR A 28 41.84 -92.49 6.37
CA THR A 28 42.72 -92.73 5.18
C THR A 28 42.25 -92.68 3.70
N LYS A 29 42.88 -91.77 2.91
CA LYS A 29 43.75 -92.07 1.74
C LYS A 29 44.48 -90.80 1.20
N GLY A 30 45.81 -90.90 1.02
CA GLY A 30 46.64 -90.25 -0.03
C GLY A 30 46.88 -88.72 -0.04
N PRO A 31 48.15 -88.25 0.03
CA PRO A 31 48.51 -86.85 -0.21
C PRO A 31 48.90 -86.61 -1.69
N SER A 32 48.14 -85.77 -2.40
CA SER A 32 48.52 -85.29 -3.74
C SER A 32 49.34 -83.99 -3.64
N GLY A 33 50.58 -84.08 -4.10
CA GLY A 33 51.57 -83.02 -4.07
C GLY A 33 51.19 -81.76 -4.86
N LYS A 34 51.72 -80.64 -4.36
CA LYS A 34 51.74 -79.34 -5.03
C LYS A 34 52.49 -79.45 -6.37
N PRO A 35 51.92 -79.00 -7.50
CA PRO A 35 52.68 -78.88 -8.73
C PRO A 35 53.64 -77.67 -8.68
N PRO A 36 54.79 -77.74 -9.38
CA PRO A 36 55.90 -76.82 -9.23
C PRO A 36 55.69 -75.46 -9.92
N ARG A 37 56.38 -74.48 -9.35
CA ARG A 37 56.53 -73.09 -9.80
C ARG A 37 57.03 -73.05 -11.26
N LYS A 38 56.14 -72.72 -12.20
CA LYS A 38 56.52 -72.49 -13.60
C LYS A 38 57.43 -71.27 -13.70
N THR A 39 58.65 -71.52 -14.19
CA THR A 39 59.60 -70.50 -14.65
C THR A 39 58.96 -69.70 -15.79
N ARG A 40 58.88 -68.38 -15.61
CA ARG A 40 58.34 -67.46 -16.61
C ARG A 40 59.34 -67.38 -17.76
N LYS A 41 59.03 -68.06 -18.86
CA LYS A 41 59.77 -68.01 -20.13
C LYS A 41 60.03 -66.55 -20.52
N SER A 42 61.27 -66.22 -20.86
CA SER A 42 61.59 -64.94 -21.47
C SER A 42 60.81 -64.81 -22.78
N ALA A 43 60.00 -63.76 -22.89
CA ALA A 43 59.32 -63.44 -24.12
C ALA A 43 60.38 -63.03 -25.15
N LYS A 44 60.51 -63.82 -26.23
CA LYS A 44 61.29 -63.48 -27.41
C LYS A 44 60.88 -62.08 -27.89
N ARG A 45 61.82 -61.13 -27.90
CA ARG A 45 61.67 -59.82 -28.53
C ARG A 45 61.31 -60.04 -30.01
N LYS A 46 60.13 -59.56 -30.43
CA LYS A 46 59.79 -59.44 -31.85
C LYS A 46 60.83 -58.52 -32.52
N PRO A 47 61.25 -58.79 -33.77
CA PRO A 47 62.16 -57.91 -34.48
C PRO A 47 61.48 -56.55 -34.64
N ARG A 48 62.17 -55.48 -34.20
CA ARG A 48 61.77 -54.11 -34.52
C ARG A 48 61.82 -53.98 -36.03
N ARG A 49 60.65 -53.86 -36.66
CA ARG A 49 60.53 -53.42 -38.04
C ARG A 49 61.07 -51.99 -38.07
N ASN A 50 62.32 -51.83 -38.50
CA ASN A 50 62.93 -50.53 -38.74
C ASN A 50 62.10 -49.84 -39.82
N LEU A 51 61.24 -48.90 -39.41
CA LEU A 51 60.79 -47.88 -40.34
C LEU A 51 62.03 -47.08 -40.78
N PRO A 52 62.13 -46.70 -42.06
CA PRO A 52 63.26 -45.91 -42.56
C PRO A 52 63.47 -44.67 -41.69
N LEU A 53 64.74 -44.41 -41.35
CA LEU A 53 65.19 -43.38 -40.39
C LEU A 53 64.64 -41.96 -40.70
N ILE A 54 64.18 -41.74 -41.94
CA ILE A 54 63.68 -40.46 -42.47
C ILE A 54 62.22 -40.19 -42.07
N LEU A 55 61.45 -41.19 -41.60
CA LEU A 55 60.07 -41.03 -41.10
C LEU A 55 59.92 -41.20 -39.57
N ALA A 56 60.95 -41.68 -38.87
CA ALA A 56 60.90 -41.94 -37.42
C ALA A 56 61.15 -40.69 -36.55
N LEU A 57 61.92 -39.73 -37.05
CA LEU A 57 62.22 -38.45 -36.39
C LEU A 57 60.99 -37.52 -36.25
N PRO A 58 60.16 -37.27 -37.29
CA PRO A 58 58.98 -36.41 -37.15
C PRO A 58 57.90 -37.02 -36.25
N ILE A 59 57.69 -38.35 -36.28
CA ILE A 59 56.67 -39.02 -35.44
C ILE A 59 57.08 -39.07 -33.96
N GLY A 60 58.38 -39.21 -33.68
CA GLY A 60 58.93 -39.13 -32.32
C GLY A 60 58.83 -37.73 -31.72
N LEU A 61 59.12 -36.70 -32.52
CA LEU A 61 58.99 -35.29 -32.14
C LEU A 61 57.53 -34.91 -31.89
N VAL A 62 56.61 -35.30 -32.77
CA VAL A 62 55.16 -35.07 -32.59
C VAL A 62 54.63 -35.76 -31.33
N ARG A 63 55.04 -37.00 -31.03
CA ARG A 63 54.66 -37.69 -29.78
C ARG A 63 55.26 -37.06 -28.53
N TRP A 64 56.46 -36.49 -28.62
CA TRP A 64 57.12 -35.78 -27.52
C TRP A 64 56.46 -34.41 -27.26
N VAL A 65 56.19 -33.63 -28.31
CA VAL A 65 55.42 -32.39 -28.25
C VAL A 65 54.01 -32.66 -27.70
N PHE A 66 53.31 -33.69 -28.19
CA PHE A 66 52.00 -34.07 -27.68
C PHE A 66 52.04 -34.46 -26.19
N ARG A 67 53.07 -35.19 -25.74
CA ARG A 67 53.26 -35.51 -24.31
C ARG A 67 53.55 -34.29 -23.46
N ILE A 68 54.31 -33.32 -23.97
CA ILE A 68 54.60 -32.07 -23.29
C ILE A 68 53.34 -31.20 -23.22
N VAL A 69 52.61 -31.04 -24.32
CA VAL A 69 51.33 -30.31 -24.36
C VAL A 69 50.30 -30.97 -23.44
N PHE A 70 50.21 -32.31 -23.43
CA PHE A 70 49.30 -33.02 -22.53
C PHE A 70 49.73 -32.90 -21.05
N ARG A 71 51.02 -33.00 -20.73
CA ARG A 71 51.51 -32.80 -19.36
C ARG A 71 51.33 -31.37 -18.89
N LEU A 72 51.65 -30.38 -19.72
CA LEU A 72 51.41 -28.97 -19.44
C LEU A 72 49.92 -28.73 -19.24
N GLY A 73 49.06 -29.23 -20.14
CA GLY A 73 47.61 -29.14 -20.02
C GLY A 73 47.06 -29.81 -18.76
N PHE A 74 47.62 -30.96 -18.35
CA PHE A 74 47.23 -31.64 -17.13
C PHE A 74 47.69 -30.91 -15.87
N VAL A 75 48.92 -30.40 -15.85
CA VAL A 75 49.45 -29.59 -14.74
C VAL A 75 48.68 -28.28 -14.61
N THR A 76 48.39 -27.58 -15.71
CA THR A 76 47.56 -26.37 -15.68
C THR A 76 46.14 -26.67 -15.21
N ALA A 77 45.55 -27.79 -15.62
CA ALA A 77 44.24 -28.22 -15.11
C ALA A 77 44.27 -28.50 -13.61
N ILE A 78 45.31 -29.17 -13.09
CA ILE A 78 45.47 -29.39 -11.64
C ILE A 78 45.61 -28.06 -10.90
N ILE A 79 46.48 -27.17 -11.36
CA ILE A 79 46.68 -25.85 -10.75
C ILE A 79 45.36 -25.06 -10.76
N ALA A 80 44.61 -25.09 -11.86
CA ALA A 80 43.31 -24.43 -11.96
C ALA A 80 42.28 -25.02 -10.99
N VAL A 81 42.23 -26.36 -10.84
CA VAL A 81 41.33 -27.03 -9.88
C VAL A 81 41.73 -26.71 -8.44
N LEU A 82 43.03 -26.72 -8.11
CA LEU A 82 43.52 -26.35 -6.78
C LEU A 82 43.26 -24.87 -6.48
N GLY A 83 43.48 -23.99 -7.45
CA GLY A 83 43.17 -22.56 -7.34
C GLY A 83 41.68 -22.32 -7.14
N LEU A 84 40.82 -23.01 -7.89
CA LEU A 84 39.38 -22.97 -7.72
C LEU A 84 38.96 -23.47 -6.34
N GLY A 85 39.52 -24.60 -5.88
CA GLY A 85 39.26 -25.16 -4.57
C GLY A 85 39.69 -24.23 -3.44
N ALA A 86 40.86 -23.59 -3.55
CA ALA A 86 41.34 -22.60 -2.60
C ALA A 86 40.45 -21.35 -2.57
N ALA A 87 40.00 -20.86 -3.74
CA ALA A 87 39.07 -19.74 -3.83
C ALA A 87 37.72 -20.08 -3.18
N VAL A 88 37.15 -21.25 -3.49
CA VAL A 88 35.89 -21.74 -2.88
C VAL A 88 36.01 -21.87 -1.37
N TRP A 89 37.10 -22.48 -0.88
CA TRP A 89 37.35 -22.62 0.56
C TRP A 89 37.48 -21.27 1.25
N TYR A 90 38.29 -20.35 0.71
CA TYR A 90 38.46 -19.01 1.25
C TYR A 90 37.14 -18.24 1.27
N THR A 91 36.36 -18.28 0.20
CA THR A 91 35.03 -17.64 0.18
C THR A 91 34.08 -18.29 1.20
N SER A 92 34.16 -19.60 1.42
CA SER A 92 33.33 -20.30 2.39
C SER A 92 33.57 -19.85 3.84
N THR A 93 34.82 -19.52 4.18
CA THR A 93 35.17 -18.99 5.51
C THR A 93 34.68 -17.57 5.73
N THR A 94 34.50 -16.77 4.68
CA THR A 94 34.01 -15.38 4.77
C THR A 94 32.48 -15.25 4.82
N ILE A 95 31.73 -16.31 4.49
CA ILE A 95 30.26 -16.27 4.49
C ILE A 95 29.74 -16.19 5.95
N PRO A 96 28.77 -15.30 6.28
CA PRO A 96 28.12 -15.24 7.60
C PRO A 96 27.36 -16.52 7.99
N PRO A 97 26.93 -16.68 9.27
CA PRO A 97 26.00 -17.74 9.66
C PRO A 97 24.61 -17.57 9.01
N LEU A 98 23.85 -18.67 8.94
CA LEU A 98 22.57 -18.77 8.21
C LEU A 98 21.55 -17.68 8.59
N ASN A 99 21.40 -17.39 9.88
CA ASN A 99 20.43 -16.42 10.40
C ASN A 99 20.67 -14.98 9.92
N GLN A 100 21.90 -14.63 9.52
CA GLN A 100 22.21 -13.32 8.94
C GLN A 100 21.98 -13.28 7.42
N LEU A 101 21.71 -14.44 6.82
CA LEU A 101 21.51 -14.60 5.37
C LEU A 101 20.05 -14.83 5.00
N VAL A 102 19.12 -14.79 5.95
CA VAL A 102 17.69 -15.00 5.69
C VAL A 102 16.90 -13.70 5.60
N ASP A 103 17.06 -12.76 6.55
CA ASP A 103 16.61 -11.37 6.38
C ASP A 103 17.74 -10.56 5.74
N GLY A 104 17.38 -9.70 4.80
CA GLY A 104 18.30 -8.97 3.95
C GLY A 104 17.80 -7.65 3.45
N ARG A 105 16.65 -7.22 3.98
CA ARG A 105 15.99 -6.01 3.54
C ARG A 105 16.74 -4.80 4.12
N ALA A 106 16.91 -3.74 3.35
CA ALA A 106 17.29 -2.45 3.94
C ALA A 106 16.08 -1.63 4.42
N LYS A 107 14.86 -2.14 4.20
CA LYS A 107 13.59 -1.53 4.63
C LYS A 107 12.61 -2.57 5.15
N GLY A 108 11.94 -2.27 6.25
CA GLY A 108 10.86 -3.07 6.81
C GLY A 108 9.55 -2.89 6.03
N SER A 109 8.49 -3.52 6.52
CA SER A 109 7.13 -3.33 5.99
C SER A 109 6.25 -2.53 6.92
N VAL A 110 5.26 -1.88 6.34
CA VAL A 110 4.16 -1.26 7.06
C VAL A 110 2.90 -2.05 6.72
N THR A 111 2.34 -2.73 7.71
CA THR A 111 1.05 -3.41 7.63
C THR A 111 -0.02 -2.50 8.20
N MET A 112 -1.06 -2.20 7.43
CA MET A 112 -2.14 -1.32 7.85
C MET A 112 -3.40 -2.13 8.13
N LEU A 113 -3.95 -1.92 9.32
CA LEU A 113 -5.18 -2.53 9.80
C LEU A 113 -6.32 -1.53 9.75
N ASP A 114 -7.49 -2.01 9.33
CA ASP A 114 -8.73 -1.24 9.37
C ASP A 114 -9.22 -1.08 10.83
N ARG A 115 -10.31 -0.34 11.02
CA ARG A 115 -10.86 -0.08 12.36
C ARG A 115 -11.34 -1.34 13.11
N TYR A 116 -11.47 -2.47 12.42
CA TYR A 116 -11.86 -3.76 12.98
C TYR A 116 -10.65 -4.69 13.19
N GLY A 117 -9.44 -4.24 12.86
CA GLY A 117 -8.21 -5.01 13.00
C GLY A 117 -7.87 -5.89 11.79
N ASN A 118 -8.61 -5.80 10.69
CA ASN A 118 -8.31 -6.57 9.49
C ASN A 118 -7.29 -5.84 8.62
N THR A 119 -6.32 -6.57 8.09
CA THR A 119 -5.35 -6.00 7.15
C THR A 119 -6.02 -5.60 5.85
N TYR A 120 -5.81 -4.35 5.42
CA TYR A 120 -6.33 -3.85 4.14
C TYR A 120 -5.23 -3.35 3.19
N ALA A 121 -4.05 -3.01 3.71
CA ALA A 121 -2.94 -2.55 2.90
C ALA A 121 -1.57 -2.90 3.49
N TRP A 122 -0.59 -3.00 2.59
CA TRP A 122 0.83 -3.15 2.92
C TRP A 122 1.66 -2.13 2.14
N ARG A 123 2.74 -1.63 2.74
CA ARG A 123 3.78 -0.81 2.10
C ARG A 123 5.17 -1.30 2.53
N GLY A 124 6.20 -0.96 1.77
CA GLY A 124 7.57 -1.42 2.05
C GLY A 124 7.81 -2.88 1.68
N ASN A 125 8.94 -3.43 2.16
CA ASN A 125 9.36 -4.80 1.85
C ASN A 125 8.93 -5.72 2.99
N GLN A 126 7.97 -6.60 2.74
CA GLN A 126 7.45 -7.50 3.78
C GLN A 126 8.37 -8.70 3.99
N PHE A 127 8.60 -9.04 5.26
CA PHE A 127 9.18 -10.29 5.74
C PHE A 127 8.16 -10.92 6.68
N GLY A 128 7.52 -11.99 6.22
CA GLY A 128 6.49 -12.68 7.01
C GLY A 128 7.04 -13.46 8.20
N GLY A 129 8.35 -13.38 8.45
CA GLY A 129 9.07 -14.22 9.40
C GLY A 129 10.01 -15.21 8.70
N LEU A 130 10.91 -15.80 9.49
CA LEU A 130 11.85 -16.81 9.02
C LEU A 130 11.13 -18.14 8.77
N VAL A 131 11.15 -18.60 7.53
CA VAL A 131 10.74 -19.98 7.18
C VAL A 131 11.93 -20.83 6.82
N THR A 132 11.88 -22.11 7.12
CA THR A 132 12.90 -23.08 6.71
C THR A 132 12.35 -23.99 5.62
N ALA A 133 13.24 -24.65 4.88
CA ALA A 133 12.87 -25.67 3.90
C ALA A 133 12.16 -26.90 4.51
N GLU A 134 11.99 -26.95 5.83
CA GLU A 134 11.25 -27.99 6.56
C GLU A 134 9.92 -27.48 7.15
N THR A 135 9.81 -26.18 7.44
CA THR A 135 8.59 -25.56 8.02
C THR A 135 7.65 -25.00 6.94
N VAL A 136 8.18 -24.67 5.77
CA VAL A 136 7.37 -24.30 4.60
C VAL A 136 6.56 -25.48 4.07
N SER A 137 5.43 -25.21 3.39
CA SER A 137 4.64 -26.25 2.72
C SER A 137 5.53 -27.13 1.83
N PRO A 138 5.46 -28.47 1.95
CA PRO A 138 6.17 -29.38 1.06
C PRO A 138 5.83 -29.15 -0.41
N HIS A 139 4.60 -28.68 -0.69
CA HIS A 139 4.18 -28.34 -2.05
C HIS A 139 4.94 -27.14 -2.59
N LEU A 140 5.17 -26.09 -1.79
CA LEU A 140 5.94 -24.92 -2.21
C LEU A 140 7.41 -25.27 -2.41
N LYS A 141 8.01 -26.00 -1.46
CA LYS A 141 9.37 -26.54 -1.59
C LYS A 141 9.54 -27.28 -2.92
N ASN A 142 8.63 -28.21 -3.20
CA ASN A 142 8.68 -29.02 -4.39
C ASN A 142 8.39 -28.23 -5.67
N ALA A 143 7.47 -27.26 -5.64
CA ALA A 143 7.14 -26.40 -6.77
C ALA A 143 8.35 -25.55 -7.21
N VAL A 144 9.05 -24.96 -6.24
CA VAL A 144 10.28 -24.19 -6.49
C VAL A 144 11.37 -25.10 -7.05
N VAL A 145 11.64 -26.24 -6.43
CA VAL A 145 12.65 -27.20 -6.92
C VAL A 145 12.29 -27.71 -8.32
N ALA A 146 11.03 -28.04 -8.58
CA ALA A 146 10.59 -28.55 -9.87
C ALA A 146 10.76 -27.53 -11.01
N THR A 147 10.55 -26.25 -10.72
CA THR A 147 10.53 -25.17 -11.71
C THR A 147 11.91 -24.55 -11.92
N GLU A 148 12.63 -24.24 -10.84
CA GLU A 148 13.90 -23.51 -10.88
C GLU A 148 15.09 -24.46 -11.05
N ASP A 149 15.08 -25.63 -10.41
CA ASP A 149 16.24 -26.54 -10.45
C ASP A 149 15.88 -28.00 -10.11
N ARG A 150 15.39 -28.73 -11.12
CA ARG A 150 14.98 -30.15 -11.01
C ARG A 150 16.02 -31.07 -10.32
N ARG A 151 17.31 -30.73 -10.38
CA ARG A 151 18.39 -31.57 -9.84
C ARG A 151 19.11 -30.92 -8.68
N PHE A 152 18.47 -29.96 -8.02
CA PHE A 152 19.03 -29.17 -6.92
C PHE A 152 19.80 -30.03 -5.91
N TYR A 153 19.20 -31.11 -5.41
CA TYR A 153 19.80 -31.99 -4.41
C TYR A 153 20.96 -32.87 -4.92
N ARG A 154 21.27 -32.87 -6.22
CA ARG A 154 22.25 -33.80 -6.83
C ARG A 154 23.53 -33.15 -7.34
N HIS A 155 23.61 -31.83 -7.44
CA HIS A 155 24.82 -31.13 -7.88
C HIS A 155 25.41 -30.27 -6.76
N PHE A 156 26.66 -29.84 -6.93
CA PHE A 156 27.36 -29.01 -5.96
C PHE A 156 27.47 -27.57 -6.47
N GLY A 157 26.41 -26.78 -6.27
CA GLY A 157 26.36 -25.35 -6.63
C GLY A 157 26.14 -25.07 -8.11
N VAL A 158 26.82 -25.77 -9.01
CA VAL A 158 26.71 -25.58 -10.47
C VAL A 158 26.29 -26.90 -11.12
N SER A 159 25.44 -26.82 -12.15
CA SER A 159 24.94 -27.99 -12.87
C SER A 159 25.51 -28.05 -14.29
N PRO A 160 26.59 -28.84 -14.54
CA PRO A 160 27.15 -29.00 -15.88
C PRO A 160 26.12 -29.49 -16.91
N ARG A 161 25.21 -30.39 -16.47
CA ARG A 161 24.10 -30.87 -17.30
C ARG A 161 23.05 -29.79 -17.56
N GLY A 162 22.80 -28.92 -16.58
CA GLY A 162 21.91 -27.76 -16.75
C GLY A 162 22.46 -26.79 -17.80
N ILE A 163 23.74 -26.44 -17.69
CA ILE A 163 24.45 -25.58 -18.64
C ILE A 163 24.44 -26.19 -20.05
N ALA A 164 24.81 -27.46 -20.20
CA ALA A 164 24.82 -28.13 -21.50
C ALA A 164 23.41 -28.21 -22.12
N SER A 165 22.37 -28.42 -21.30
CA SER A 165 20.99 -28.42 -21.77
C SER A 165 20.54 -27.04 -22.24
N ALA A 166 20.90 -25.99 -21.51
CA ALA A 166 20.57 -24.61 -21.87
C ALA A 166 21.23 -24.20 -23.19
N ILE A 167 22.53 -24.48 -23.35
CA ILE A 167 23.27 -24.24 -24.60
C ILE A 167 22.57 -24.93 -25.78
N ARG A 168 22.20 -26.21 -25.62
CA ARG A 168 21.52 -26.97 -26.67
C ARG A 168 20.17 -26.36 -27.06
N ILE A 169 19.38 -25.89 -26.09
CA ILE A 169 18.07 -25.27 -26.35
C ILE A 169 18.27 -23.93 -27.08
N ASN A 170 19.17 -23.07 -26.59
CA ASN A 170 19.44 -21.78 -27.21
C ASN A 170 19.90 -21.93 -28.67
N MET A 171 20.80 -22.87 -28.93
CA MET A 171 21.25 -23.17 -30.30
C MET A 171 20.13 -23.74 -31.17
N ALA A 172 19.23 -24.55 -30.61
CA ALA A 172 18.07 -25.08 -31.35
C ALA A 172 17.03 -24.00 -31.69
N GLU A 173 16.95 -22.93 -30.88
CA GLU A 173 16.09 -21.76 -31.10
C GLU A 173 16.75 -20.66 -31.96
N GLY A 174 17.94 -20.92 -32.53
CA GLY A 174 18.67 -19.96 -33.37
C GLY A 174 19.33 -18.82 -32.58
N ARG A 175 19.48 -18.96 -31.25
CA ARG A 175 20.14 -18.00 -30.36
C ARG A 175 21.61 -18.39 -30.12
N GLY A 176 22.43 -17.44 -29.66
CA GLY A 176 23.80 -17.73 -29.25
C GLY A 176 23.88 -18.75 -28.10
N PRO A 177 24.99 -19.51 -27.94
CA PRO A 177 25.14 -20.54 -26.90
C PRO A 177 24.91 -20.02 -25.47
N LEU A 178 25.14 -18.73 -25.25
CA LEU A 178 25.04 -18.04 -23.97
C LEU A 178 23.88 -17.02 -23.94
N GLU A 179 22.98 -17.07 -24.93
CA GLU A 179 21.84 -16.16 -25.07
C GLU A 179 20.52 -16.91 -24.90
N GLY A 180 19.67 -16.50 -23.96
CA GLY A 180 18.36 -17.11 -23.76
C GLY A 180 18.24 -17.88 -22.44
N HIS A 181 17.77 -19.13 -22.49
CA HIS A 181 17.35 -19.92 -21.32
C HIS A 181 18.47 -20.06 -20.29
N GLY A 182 18.13 -19.81 -19.01
CA GLY A 182 19.09 -19.80 -17.91
C GLY A 182 19.36 -21.21 -17.37
N GLY A 183 20.55 -21.75 -17.60
CA GLY A 183 21.02 -22.98 -16.95
C GLY A 183 21.49 -22.79 -15.50
N SER A 184 21.00 -21.75 -14.80
CA SER A 184 21.44 -21.41 -13.43
C SER A 184 20.73 -22.28 -12.39
N THR A 185 21.44 -22.69 -11.35
CA THR A 185 20.90 -23.48 -10.23
C THR A 185 20.28 -22.59 -9.16
N ILE A 186 19.47 -23.15 -8.25
CA ILE A 186 18.96 -22.42 -7.06
C ILE A 186 20.14 -21.85 -6.25
N THR A 187 21.24 -22.59 -6.09
CA THR A 187 22.43 -22.10 -5.37
C THR A 187 23.08 -20.90 -6.05
N GLN A 188 23.16 -20.89 -7.39
CA GLN A 188 23.66 -19.72 -8.14
C GLN A 188 22.73 -18.52 -8.02
N GLN A 189 21.41 -18.76 -8.05
CA GLN A 189 20.44 -17.69 -7.83
C GLN A 189 20.54 -17.14 -6.40
N THR A 190 20.74 -18.00 -5.41
CA THR A 190 20.98 -17.62 -4.01
C THR A 190 22.24 -16.75 -3.87
N ALA A 191 23.35 -17.14 -4.50
CA ALA A 191 24.58 -16.36 -4.54
C ALA A 191 24.36 -14.96 -5.16
N LYS A 192 23.53 -14.87 -6.21
CA LYS A 192 23.13 -13.61 -6.84
C LYS A 192 22.26 -12.75 -5.90
N LEU A 193 21.30 -13.34 -5.19
CA LEU A 193 20.46 -12.64 -4.21
C LEU A 193 21.28 -12.06 -3.05
N LEU A 194 22.32 -12.78 -2.63
CA LEU A 194 23.27 -12.36 -1.57
C LEU A 194 24.34 -11.37 -2.05
N CYS A 195 24.24 -10.83 -3.27
CA CYS A 195 25.24 -9.92 -3.86
C CYS A 195 26.68 -10.43 -3.73
N LEU A 196 26.91 -11.76 -3.77
CA LEU A 196 28.22 -12.39 -3.56
C LEU A 196 28.90 -12.06 -2.22
N GLY A 197 28.12 -11.78 -1.17
CA GLY A 197 28.62 -11.47 0.17
C GLY A 197 29.11 -10.03 0.35
N THR A 198 28.94 -9.18 -0.65
CA THR A 198 29.11 -7.73 -0.50
C THR A 198 27.85 -7.20 0.20
N PRO A 199 27.92 -6.56 1.37
CA PRO A 199 26.74 -5.92 1.97
C PRO A 199 26.41 -4.58 1.29
N TYR A 200 25.20 -4.09 1.48
CA TYR A 200 24.84 -2.71 1.11
C TYR A 200 25.53 -1.73 2.07
N ASP A 201 26.07 -0.63 1.51
CA ASP A 201 26.68 0.46 2.26
C ASP A 201 25.88 1.74 2.03
N SER A 202 25.16 2.20 3.06
CA SER A 202 24.33 3.41 3.00
C SER A 202 25.15 4.69 2.82
N SER A 203 26.46 4.67 3.09
CA SER A 203 27.36 5.82 2.92
C SER A 203 27.91 5.96 1.50
N SER A 204 27.66 4.98 0.62
CA SER A 204 28.18 4.93 -0.75
C SER A 204 27.59 5.99 -1.70
N GLY A 205 26.53 6.70 -1.28
CA GLY A 205 25.70 7.54 -2.16
C GLY A 205 24.78 6.74 -3.10
N MET A 206 24.93 5.40 -3.10
CA MET A 206 24.05 4.37 -3.67
C MET A 206 22.62 4.42 -3.12
N THR A 207 21.57 4.58 -3.92
CA THR A 207 20.26 4.04 -3.51
C THR A 207 20.33 2.52 -3.44
N GLU A 208 19.54 1.88 -2.59
CA GLU A 208 19.49 0.41 -2.48
C GLU A 208 19.16 -0.25 -3.83
N ALA A 209 18.23 0.35 -4.59
CA ALA A 209 17.85 -0.15 -5.91
C ALA A 209 19.01 -0.11 -6.92
N GLU A 210 19.81 0.96 -6.91
CA GLU A 210 21.00 1.08 -7.76
C GLU A 210 22.07 0.07 -7.34
N TYR A 211 22.28 -0.08 -6.04
CA TYR A 211 23.18 -1.08 -5.49
C TYR A 211 22.74 -2.49 -5.90
N GLU A 212 21.47 -2.87 -5.74
CA GLU A 212 20.97 -4.19 -6.12
C GLU A 212 21.10 -4.44 -7.63
N ALA A 213 20.82 -3.42 -8.45
CA ALA A 213 20.95 -3.51 -9.90
C ALA A 213 22.41 -3.75 -10.33
N ASP A 214 23.36 -3.08 -9.70
CA ASP A 214 24.79 -3.30 -9.94
C ASP A 214 25.25 -4.66 -9.35
N CYS A 215 24.85 -4.94 -8.11
CA CYS A 215 25.15 -6.17 -7.38
C CYS A 215 24.46 -7.41 -7.96
N ARG A 216 23.55 -7.29 -8.96
CA ARG A 216 22.88 -8.41 -9.65
C ARG A 216 23.08 -8.40 -11.18
N ARG A 217 23.95 -7.53 -11.71
CA ARG A 217 24.23 -7.42 -13.16
C ARG A 217 24.72 -8.74 -13.75
N SER A 218 24.27 -9.09 -14.95
CA SER A 218 24.72 -10.33 -15.61
C SER A 218 25.93 -10.05 -16.51
N SER A 219 27.11 -10.54 -16.15
CA SER A 219 28.31 -10.53 -17.01
C SER A 219 29.09 -11.83 -16.85
N LEU A 220 29.89 -12.23 -17.85
CA LEU A 220 30.65 -13.49 -17.81
C LEU A 220 31.61 -13.57 -16.62
N ALA A 221 32.34 -12.49 -16.34
CA ALA A 221 33.23 -12.41 -15.19
C ALA A 221 32.46 -12.54 -13.87
N ARG A 222 31.26 -11.97 -13.80
CA ARG A 222 30.42 -12.06 -12.60
C ARG A 222 29.78 -13.42 -12.44
N LYS A 223 29.39 -14.07 -13.54
CA LYS A 223 28.89 -15.45 -13.54
C LYS A 223 29.94 -16.43 -13.03
N ALA A 224 31.23 -16.19 -13.32
CA ALA A 224 32.32 -16.96 -12.74
C ALA A 224 32.43 -16.76 -11.22
N LYS A 225 32.32 -15.51 -10.73
CA LYS A 225 32.28 -15.22 -9.28
C LYS A 225 31.04 -15.84 -8.61
N GLU A 226 29.87 -15.78 -9.24
CA GLU A 226 28.64 -16.45 -8.80
C GLU A 226 28.83 -17.96 -8.68
N ALA A 227 29.52 -18.60 -9.62
CA ALA A 227 29.81 -20.03 -9.55
C ALA A 227 30.72 -20.38 -8.37
N ILE A 228 31.78 -19.59 -8.13
CA ILE A 228 32.68 -19.79 -6.97
C ILE A 228 31.90 -19.62 -5.66
N TYR A 229 31.12 -18.54 -5.54
CA TYR A 229 30.33 -18.27 -4.34
C TYR A 229 29.25 -19.34 -4.13
N ALA A 230 28.60 -19.84 -5.19
CA ALA A 230 27.64 -20.93 -5.11
C ALA A 230 28.28 -22.23 -4.59
N MET A 231 29.47 -22.58 -5.06
CA MET A 231 30.21 -23.74 -4.53
C MET A 231 30.65 -23.52 -3.08
N ALA A 232 30.97 -22.27 -2.69
CA ALA A 232 31.33 -21.93 -1.32
C ALA A 232 30.15 -22.02 -0.36
N LEU A 233 28.94 -21.63 -0.80
CA LEU A 233 27.68 -21.85 -0.07
C LEU A 233 27.47 -23.35 0.18
N GLU A 234 27.66 -24.20 -0.83
CA GLU A 234 27.47 -25.67 -0.71
C GLU A 234 28.52 -26.35 0.16
N LEU A 235 29.69 -25.74 0.31
CA LEU A 235 30.70 -26.21 1.24
C LEU A 235 30.33 -25.88 2.71
N LYS A 236 29.61 -24.77 2.92
CA LYS A 236 29.28 -24.25 4.25
C LYS A 236 27.92 -24.74 4.77
N PHE A 237 26.94 -24.85 3.88
CA PHE A 237 25.54 -25.03 4.20
C PHE A 237 24.98 -26.29 3.54
N SER A 238 23.98 -26.90 4.19
CA SER A 238 23.22 -27.99 3.59
C SER A 238 22.34 -27.50 2.44
N LYS A 239 21.78 -28.44 1.68
CA LYS A 239 20.81 -28.10 0.61
C LYS A 239 19.58 -27.40 1.14
N ASP A 240 19.06 -27.87 2.27
CA ASP A 240 17.88 -27.28 2.89
C ASP A 240 18.18 -25.90 3.51
N ASP A 241 19.41 -25.67 3.99
CA ASP A 241 19.87 -24.32 4.40
C ASP A 241 19.93 -23.35 3.22
N ILE A 242 20.49 -23.78 2.08
CA ILE A 242 20.56 -22.94 0.86
C ILE A 242 19.16 -22.63 0.35
N LEU A 243 18.27 -23.64 0.33
CA LEU A 243 16.89 -23.44 -0.06
C LEU A 243 16.14 -22.54 0.93
N THR A 244 16.45 -22.63 2.23
CA THR A 244 15.95 -21.71 3.27
C THR A 244 16.34 -20.27 2.96
N ILE A 245 17.62 -20.00 2.68
CA ILE A 245 18.07 -18.64 2.26
C ILE A 245 17.29 -18.18 1.03
N TYR A 246 17.18 -19.04 0.00
CA TYR A 246 16.48 -18.72 -1.23
C TYR A 246 15.02 -18.35 -0.99
N LEU A 247 14.29 -19.18 -0.23
CA LEU A 247 12.87 -18.98 0.04
C LEU A 247 12.58 -17.74 0.90
N ASN A 248 13.55 -17.21 1.67
CA ASN A 248 13.36 -15.97 2.43
C ASN A 248 13.82 -14.72 1.66
N ARG A 249 14.79 -14.84 0.74
CA ARG A 249 15.32 -13.68 -0.01
C ARG A 249 14.71 -13.49 -1.40
N ALA A 250 14.10 -14.51 -1.99
CA ALA A 250 13.55 -14.40 -3.33
C ALA A 250 12.38 -13.39 -3.36
N TYR A 251 12.31 -12.59 -4.43
CA TYR A 251 11.25 -11.61 -4.62
C TYR A 251 10.04 -12.27 -5.30
N PHE A 252 8.87 -12.22 -4.65
CA PHE A 252 7.62 -12.81 -5.13
C PHE A 252 6.63 -11.74 -5.68
N GLY A 253 7.09 -10.51 -5.90
CA GLY A 253 6.27 -9.44 -6.46
C GLY A 253 5.47 -8.69 -5.39
N GLY A 254 4.98 -7.50 -5.74
CA GLY A 254 4.15 -6.68 -4.85
C GLY A 254 4.83 -6.24 -3.55
N GLY A 255 6.17 -6.19 -3.50
CA GLY A 255 6.91 -5.88 -2.27
C GLY A 255 7.13 -7.06 -1.33
N SER A 256 6.70 -8.28 -1.68
CA SER A 256 6.94 -9.48 -0.87
C SER A 256 8.31 -10.08 -1.15
N TYR A 257 9.20 -10.03 -0.16
CA TYR A 257 10.48 -10.74 -0.16
C TYR A 257 10.35 -11.95 0.76
N GLY A 258 10.48 -13.13 0.16
CA GLY A 258 10.32 -14.40 0.84
C GLY A 258 8.91 -15.01 0.77
N ALA A 259 8.87 -16.32 1.00
CA ALA A 259 7.68 -17.16 0.84
C ALA A 259 6.58 -16.83 1.86
N GLU A 260 6.94 -16.58 3.13
CA GLU A 260 5.97 -16.25 4.18
C GLU A 260 5.28 -14.91 3.90
N ALA A 261 6.06 -13.91 3.48
CA ALA A 261 5.53 -12.62 3.06
C ALA A 261 4.58 -12.75 1.86
N ALA A 262 4.91 -13.61 0.90
CA ALA A 262 4.08 -13.83 -0.28
C ALA A 262 2.78 -14.58 0.06
N ALA A 263 2.85 -15.61 0.91
CA ALA A 263 1.68 -16.37 1.35
C ALA A 263 0.69 -15.47 2.10
N GLY A 264 1.19 -14.69 3.07
CA GLY A 264 0.38 -13.72 3.80
C GLY A 264 -0.21 -12.64 2.89
N ARG A 265 0.57 -12.10 1.94
CA ARG A 265 0.10 -11.06 1.02
C ARG A 265 -0.99 -11.54 0.08
N TYR A 266 -0.81 -12.70 -0.55
CA TYR A 266 -1.73 -13.14 -1.62
C TYR A 266 -2.91 -13.93 -1.07
N TYR A 267 -2.70 -14.73 -0.02
CA TYR A 267 -3.68 -15.71 0.46
C TYR A 267 -4.09 -15.48 1.92
N GLY A 268 -3.39 -14.63 2.69
CA GLY A 268 -3.72 -14.37 4.09
C GLY A 268 -3.45 -15.55 5.03
N ILE A 269 -2.61 -16.51 4.60
CA ILE A 269 -2.27 -17.73 5.34
C ILE A 269 -0.75 -17.87 5.50
N SER A 270 -0.31 -18.80 6.36
CA SER A 270 1.11 -19.11 6.50
C SER A 270 1.64 -19.87 5.28
N SER A 271 2.91 -19.71 4.94
CA SER A 271 3.52 -20.50 3.85
C SER A 271 3.59 -22.00 4.15
N ALA A 272 3.42 -22.40 5.41
CA ALA A 272 3.27 -23.79 5.82
C ALA A 272 1.96 -24.42 5.32
N GLU A 273 0.92 -23.62 5.11
CA GLU A 273 -0.46 -24.07 4.82
C GLU A 273 -0.80 -24.07 3.32
N LEU A 274 0.13 -23.63 2.46
CA LEU A 274 -0.11 -23.52 1.02
C LEU A 274 -0.46 -24.86 0.37
N SER A 275 -1.58 -24.86 -0.35
CA SER A 275 -2.00 -25.95 -1.25
C SER A 275 -1.07 -26.09 -2.47
N PRO A 276 -1.17 -27.18 -3.25
CA PRO A 276 -0.39 -27.31 -4.49
C PRO A 276 -0.66 -26.21 -5.52
N ALA A 277 -1.92 -25.74 -5.65
CA ALA A 277 -2.29 -24.69 -6.58
C ALA A 277 -1.67 -23.33 -6.18
N GLU A 278 -1.75 -22.97 -4.90
CA GLU A 278 -1.17 -21.74 -4.37
C GLU A 278 0.37 -21.78 -4.43
N SER A 279 0.96 -22.93 -4.08
CA SER A 279 2.39 -23.20 -4.17
C SER A 279 2.92 -23.08 -5.60
N ALA A 280 2.20 -23.64 -6.57
CA ALA A 280 2.54 -23.54 -7.99
C ALA A 280 2.45 -22.10 -8.50
N THR A 281 1.46 -21.35 -8.01
CA THR A 281 1.31 -19.92 -8.31
C THR A 281 2.48 -19.13 -7.75
N LEU A 282 2.87 -19.34 -6.49
CA LEU A 282 4.00 -18.65 -5.89
C LEU A 282 5.33 -18.99 -6.56
N ALA A 283 5.59 -20.28 -6.84
CA ALA A 283 6.80 -20.68 -7.57
C ALA A 283 6.83 -20.10 -8.99
N GLY A 284 5.67 -19.94 -9.64
CA GLY A 284 5.55 -19.29 -10.94
C GLY A 284 6.00 -17.82 -10.96
N LEU A 285 5.89 -17.12 -9.83
CA LEU A 285 6.28 -15.72 -9.69
C LEU A 285 7.78 -15.52 -9.85
N LEU A 286 8.60 -16.45 -9.36
CA LEU A 286 10.07 -16.33 -9.30
C LEU A 286 10.70 -16.03 -10.67
N THR A 287 10.07 -16.49 -11.75
CA THR A 287 10.53 -16.24 -13.12
C THR A 287 10.36 -14.77 -13.55
N ALA A 288 9.23 -14.15 -13.20
CA ALA A 288 8.93 -12.75 -13.53
C ALA A 288 7.89 -12.18 -12.53
N PRO A 289 8.31 -11.76 -11.34
CA PRO A 289 7.39 -11.56 -10.20
C PRO A 289 6.32 -10.49 -10.44
N SER A 290 6.66 -9.39 -11.11
CA SER A 290 5.71 -8.32 -11.43
C SER A 290 4.71 -8.73 -12.52
N THR A 291 5.18 -9.48 -13.53
CA THR A 291 4.37 -9.88 -14.70
C THR A 291 3.35 -10.95 -14.32
N TYR A 292 3.75 -11.92 -13.49
CA TYR A 292 2.91 -13.04 -13.08
C TYR A 292 2.23 -12.84 -11.73
N SER A 293 2.29 -11.65 -11.13
CA SER A 293 1.58 -11.36 -9.87
C SER A 293 0.07 -11.61 -10.02
N PRO A 294 -0.57 -12.41 -9.14
CA PRO A 294 -2.01 -12.66 -9.21
C PRO A 294 -2.81 -11.37 -9.02
N THR A 295 -2.27 -10.43 -8.25
CA THR A 295 -2.87 -9.10 -8.10
C THR A 295 -2.81 -8.27 -9.38
N SER A 296 -1.87 -8.50 -10.30
CA SER A 296 -1.82 -7.76 -11.57
C SER A 296 -2.70 -8.39 -12.65
N SER A 297 -2.68 -9.72 -12.75
CA SER A 297 -3.52 -10.49 -13.67
C SER A 297 -3.59 -11.94 -13.21
N MET A 298 -4.77 -12.35 -12.75
CA MET A 298 -5.00 -13.71 -12.27
C MET A 298 -4.80 -14.73 -13.39
N ASP A 299 -5.29 -14.45 -14.60
CA ASP A 299 -5.15 -15.35 -15.75
C ASP A 299 -3.69 -15.64 -16.11
N ARG A 300 -2.84 -14.61 -16.17
CA ARG A 300 -1.41 -14.79 -16.46
C ARG A 300 -0.71 -15.54 -15.35
N SER A 301 -1.06 -15.25 -14.10
CA SER A 301 -0.53 -15.93 -12.93
C SER A 301 -0.87 -17.42 -12.97
N TRP A 302 -2.14 -17.75 -13.20
CA TRP A 302 -2.62 -19.12 -13.27
C TRP A 302 -2.07 -19.90 -14.45
N ALA A 303 -1.98 -19.29 -15.64
CA ALA A 303 -1.35 -19.91 -16.80
C ALA A 303 0.11 -20.32 -16.51
N ARG A 304 0.84 -19.50 -15.74
CA ARG A 304 2.19 -19.84 -15.28
C ARG A 304 2.16 -20.97 -14.24
N ALA A 305 1.25 -20.92 -13.27
CA ALA A 305 1.06 -21.95 -12.25
C ALA A 305 0.76 -23.35 -12.85
N LEU A 306 -0.05 -23.42 -13.91
CA LEU A 306 -0.33 -24.68 -14.63
C LEU A 306 0.93 -25.32 -15.21
N THR A 307 1.91 -24.50 -15.65
CA THR A 307 3.22 -25.01 -16.09
C THR A 307 3.99 -25.61 -14.92
N VAL A 308 3.93 -24.99 -13.75
CA VAL A 308 4.59 -25.49 -12.53
C VAL A 308 3.95 -26.80 -12.07
N LEU A 309 2.62 -26.90 -12.02
CA LEU A 309 1.90 -28.13 -11.66
C LEU A 309 2.29 -29.28 -12.59
N LYS A 310 2.34 -29.04 -13.90
CA LYS A 310 2.79 -30.02 -14.89
C LYS A 310 4.23 -30.48 -14.62
N LEU A 311 5.13 -29.56 -14.25
CA LEU A 311 6.51 -29.90 -13.91
C LEU A 311 6.60 -30.72 -12.61
N MET A 312 5.79 -30.41 -11.61
CA MET A 312 5.72 -31.17 -10.36
C MET A 312 5.24 -32.61 -10.60
N GLU A 313 4.16 -32.77 -11.38
CA GLU A 313 3.60 -34.06 -11.81
C GLU A 313 4.65 -34.90 -12.55
N GLN A 314 5.27 -34.34 -13.61
CA GLN A 314 6.28 -35.03 -14.41
C GLN A 314 7.53 -35.46 -13.62
N GLN A 315 7.81 -34.78 -12.50
CA GLN A 315 8.96 -35.06 -11.64
C GLN A 315 8.60 -35.96 -10.45
N GLY A 316 7.33 -36.33 -10.29
CA GLY A 316 6.84 -37.19 -9.21
C GLY A 316 6.68 -36.49 -7.87
N TYR A 317 6.66 -35.15 -7.85
CA TYR A 317 6.41 -34.36 -6.64
C TYR A 317 4.92 -34.17 -6.34
N LEU A 318 4.05 -34.42 -7.32
CA LEU A 318 2.60 -34.34 -7.21
C LEU A 318 2.01 -35.55 -7.93
N SER A 319 1.03 -36.23 -7.32
CA SER A 319 0.35 -37.33 -7.98
C SER A 319 -0.53 -36.82 -9.13
N GLU A 320 -0.86 -37.68 -10.09
CA GLU A 320 -1.76 -37.32 -11.21
C GLU A 320 -3.13 -36.84 -10.69
N ALA A 321 -3.66 -37.51 -9.66
CA ALA A 321 -4.92 -37.14 -9.02
C ALA A 321 -4.84 -35.77 -8.33
N ASP A 322 -3.77 -35.49 -7.57
CA ASP A 322 -3.60 -34.19 -6.92
C ASP A 322 -3.37 -33.07 -7.95
N ALA A 323 -2.66 -33.38 -9.05
CA ALA A 323 -2.45 -32.44 -10.14
C ALA A 323 -3.77 -32.11 -10.86
N GLU A 324 -4.63 -33.10 -11.10
CA GLU A 324 -5.96 -32.90 -11.66
C GLU A 324 -6.86 -32.10 -10.71
N TYR A 325 -6.89 -32.45 -9.42
CA TYR A 325 -7.62 -31.70 -8.41
C TYR A 325 -7.16 -30.23 -8.35
N SER A 326 -5.85 -29.98 -8.38
CA SER A 326 -5.29 -28.62 -8.35
C SER A 326 -5.60 -27.82 -9.62
N ARG A 327 -5.71 -28.50 -10.78
CA ARG A 327 -6.15 -27.87 -12.04
C ARG A 327 -7.63 -27.47 -12.00
N ALA A 328 -8.46 -28.29 -11.36
CA ALA A 328 -9.90 -28.03 -11.20
C ALA A 328 -10.21 -26.99 -10.10
N ASN A 329 -9.30 -26.82 -9.13
CA ASN A 329 -9.44 -25.90 -8.00
C ASN A 329 -8.29 -24.88 -8.03
N PRO A 330 -8.39 -23.84 -8.87
CA PRO A 330 -7.35 -22.82 -8.95
C PRO A 330 -7.19 -22.08 -7.64
N ALA A 331 -5.96 -21.61 -7.37
CA ALA A 331 -5.69 -20.72 -6.23
C ALA A 331 -6.60 -19.49 -6.33
N GLN A 332 -7.06 -18.96 -5.19
CA GLN A 332 -7.86 -17.74 -5.13
C GLN A 332 -7.16 -16.73 -4.23
N LEU A 333 -7.18 -15.46 -4.61
CA LEU A 333 -6.65 -14.42 -3.73
C LEU A 333 -7.52 -14.32 -2.47
N SER A 334 -6.90 -13.96 -1.35
CA SER A 334 -7.66 -13.52 -0.18
C SER A 334 -8.51 -12.31 -0.53
N GLU A 335 -9.63 -12.14 0.17
CA GLU A 335 -10.52 -11.00 -0.03
C GLU A 335 -9.78 -9.65 0.11
N ALA A 336 -8.81 -9.57 1.02
CA ALA A 336 -7.95 -8.39 1.18
C ALA A 336 -7.06 -8.14 -0.06
N ALA A 337 -6.43 -9.19 -0.59
CA ALA A 337 -5.57 -9.09 -1.77
C ALA A 337 -6.36 -8.81 -3.06
N GLU A 338 -7.58 -9.32 -3.18
CA GLU A 338 -8.48 -9.11 -4.31
C GLU A 338 -9.06 -7.68 -4.33
N ARG A 339 -9.47 -7.18 -3.15
CA ARG A 339 -10.12 -5.87 -3.04
C ARG A 339 -9.20 -4.73 -3.51
N LYS A 340 -7.89 -4.78 -3.21
CA LYS A 340 -6.95 -3.65 -3.45
C LYS A 340 -7.53 -2.30 -2.98
N ALA A 341 -8.37 -2.33 -1.96
CA ALA A 341 -9.17 -1.18 -1.54
C ALA A 341 -8.31 -0.17 -0.77
N GLY A 342 -8.70 1.11 -0.84
CA GLY A 342 -8.11 2.15 0.02
C GLY A 342 -6.67 2.53 -0.32
N GLY A 343 -6.22 2.35 -1.57
CA GLY A 343 -4.87 2.73 -1.99
C GLY A 343 -4.54 4.19 -1.70
N TYR A 344 -5.47 5.09 -1.98
CA TYR A 344 -5.38 6.53 -1.66
C TYR A 344 -5.32 6.80 -0.15
N PHE A 345 -6.14 6.12 0.63
CA PHE A 345 -6.17 6.24 2.09
C PHE A 345 -4.84 5.76 2.69
N ALA A 346 -4.36 4.58 2.29
CA ALA A 346 -3.09 4.02 2.72
C ALA A 346 -1.91 4.95 2.38
N ASP A 347 -1.88 5.53 1.17
CA ASP A 347 -0.82 6.47 0.79
C ASP A 347 -0.87 7.78 1.60
N TRP A 348 -2.07 8.23 1.98
CA TRP A 348 -2.25 9.39 2.86
C TRP A 348 -1.76 9.10 4.29
N VAL A 349 -2.16 7.97 4.89
CA VAL A 349 -1.71 7.55 6.24
C VAL A 349 -0.18 7.41 6.32
N MET A 350 0.45 6.94 5.24
CA MET A 350 1.93 6.88 5.15
C MET A 350 2.61 8.24 5.18
N GLY A 351 1.87 9.32 4.89
CA GLY A 351 2.31 10.70 5.05
C GLY A 351 2.02 11.29 6.43
N GLU A 352 1.06 10.75 7.17
CA GLU A 352 0.73 11.21 8.53
C GLU A 352 1.74 10.71 9.58
N GLY A 353 2.19 9.45 9.46
CA GLY A 353 3.16 8.88 10.38
C GLY A 353 4.60 9.38 10.14
N PRO A 354 5.47 9.36 11.17
CA PRO A 354 6.85 9.83 11.04
C PRO A 354 7.63 9.01 10.02
N SER A 355 8.34 9.68 9.10
CA SER A 355 9.00 9.00 7.96
C SER A 355 10.00 7.93 8.37
N PHE A 356 10.66 8.11 9.52
CA PHE A 356 11.61 7.13 10.05
C PHE A 356 10.94 5.81 10.45
N LEU A 357 9.62 5.78 10.72
CA LEU A 357 8.85 4.54 10.96
C LEU A 357 8.05 4.12 9.73
N THR A 358 7.57 5.05 8.92
CA THR A 358 6.70 4.70 7.78
C THR A 358 7.49 4.38 6.50
N ARG A 359 8.69 4.93 6.29
CA ARG A 359 9.41 4.85 5.00
C ARG A 359 10.87 4.39 5.08
N ASP A 360 11.53 4.68 6.19
CA ASP A 360 12.99 4.52 6.32
C ASP A 360 13.40 3.45 7.33
N THR A 361 12.46 2.89 8.09
CA THR A 361 12.74 1.82 9.06
C THR A 361 13.11 0.50 8.38
N THR A 362 13.97 -0.29 9.02
CA THR A 362 14.20 -1.72 8.71
C THR A 362 13.21 -2.63 9.41
N GLU A 363 12.53 -2.13 10.45
CA GLU A 363 11.59 -2.89 11.27
C GLU A 363 10.21 -3.00 10.61
N ASP A 364 9.51 -4.08 10.91
CA ASP A 364 8.12 -4.23 10.49
C ASP A 364 7.21 -3.44 11.43
N VAL A 365 6.37 -2.58 10.87
CA VAL A 365 5.48 -1.64 11.56
C VAL A 365 4.03 -2.05 11.31
N ILE A 366 3.22 -1.99 12.38
CA ILE A 366 1.77 -2.14 12.31
C ILE A 366 1.14 -0.77 12.55
N ILE A 367 0.26 -0.35 11.64
CA ILE A 367 -0.54 0.87 11.78
C ILE A 367 -2.01 0.47 11.88
N LYS A 368 -2.67 0.79 12.99
CA LYS A 368 -4.13 0.75 13.06
C LYS A 368 -4.69 2.08 12.58
N THR A 369 -5.80 2.00 11.86
CA THR A 369 -6.37 3.16 11.17
C THR A 369 -7.86 3.32 11.41
N THR A 370 -8.39 4.47 11.01
CA THR A 370 -9.81 4.79 11.04
C THR A 370 -10.59 4.18 9.86
N PHE A 371 -9.89 3.58 8.90
CA PHE A 371 -10.42 3.00 7.66
C PHE A 371 -11.53 2.00 7.92
N ASP A 372 -12.59 2.06 7.12
CA ASP A 372 -13.65 1.07 7.10
C ASP A 372 -13.80 0.55 5.67
N GLN A 373 -13.45 -0.73 5.47
CA GLN A 373 -13.47 -1.38 4.16
C GLN A 373 -14.87 -1.37 3.52
N LYS A 374 -15.93 -1.48 4.32
CA LYS A 374 -17.31 -1.48 3.82
C LYS A 374 -17.72 -0.09 3.35
N ILE A 375 -17.40 0.94 4.13
CA ILE A 375 -17.66 2.34 3.74
C ILE A 375 -16.83 2.71 2.50
N GLN A 376 -15.58 2.25 2.42
CA GLN A 376 -14.75 2.45 1.23
C GLN A 376 -15.38 1.81 -0.01
N THR A 377 -15.77 0.54 0.06
CA THR A 377 -16.42 -0.16 -1.06
C THR A 377 -17.71 0.55 -1.47
N ALA A 378 -18.55 0.94 -0.51
CA ALA A 378 -19.75 1.72 -0.78
C ALA A 378 -19.46 3.01 -1.55
N ALA A 379 -18.41 3.75 -1.18
CA ALA A 379 -18.01 4.97 -1.87
C ALA A 379 -17.46 4.71 -3.29
N GLU A 380 -16.64 3.67 -3.46
CA GLU A 380 -16.10 3.29 -4.76
C GLU A 380 -17.18 2.81 -5.74
N GLU A 381 -18.12 1.99 -5.27
CA GLU A 381 -19.23 1.50 -6.09
C GLU A 381 -20.23 2.59 -6.43
N ALA A 382 -20.53 3.50 -5.49
CA ALA A 382 -21.37 4.67 -5.76
C ALA A 382 -20.77 5.54 -6.87
N LEU A 383 -19.46 5.79 -6.80
CA LEU A 383 -18.74 6.53 -7.82
C LEU A 383 -18.80 5.81 -9.18
N ALA A 384 -18.50 4.50 -9.19
CA ALA A 384 -18.54 3.69 -10.40
C ALA A 384 -19.94 3.72 -11.05
N HIS A 385 -20.99 3.56 -10.25
CA HIS A 385 -22.38 3.57 -10.72
C HIS A 385 -22.74 4.89 -11.40
N ILE A 386 -22.43 6.04 -10.79
CA ILE A 386 -22.74 7.34 -11.39
C ILE A 386 -21.92 7.58 -12.66
N PHE A 387 -20.65 7.20 -12.67
CA PHE A 387 -19.80 7.36 -13.85
C PHE A 387 -20.24 6.47 -15.02
N GLU A 388 -20.72 5.27 -14.75
CA GLU A 388 -21.25 4.36 -15.78
C GLU A 388 -22.60 4.83 -16.33
N THR A 389 -23.48 5.34 -15.45
CA THR A 389 -24.88 5.61 -15.83
C THR A 389 -25.16 7.04 -16.26
N LYS A 390 -24.36 8.03 -15.81
CA LYS A 390 -24.67 9.45 -15.96
C LYS A 390 -23.54 10.31 -16.53
N VAL A 391 -22.32 9.80 -16.59
CA VAL A 391 -21.19 10.50 -17.20
C VAL A 391 -21.01 10.02 -18.63
N SER A 392 -20.86 10.96 -19.57
CA SER A 392 -20.72 10.63 -20.99
C SER A 392 -19.49 9.75 -21.25
N GLU A 393 -19.65 8.76 -22.12
CA GLU A 393 -18.55 7.93 -22.62
C GLU A 393 -17.43 8.81 -23.20
N GLY A 394 -16.17 8.54 -22.83
CA GLY A 394 -15.01 9.34 -23.22
C GLY A 394 -14.76 10.62 -22.41
N SER A 395 -15.57 10.91 -21.38
CA SER A 395 -15.25 12.01 -20.45
C SER A 395 -14.00 11.68 -19.61
N GLU A 396 -13.07 12.62 -19.54
CA GLU A 396 -11.87 12.57 -18.68
C GLU A 396 -12.06 13.22 -17.31
N ALA A 397 -13.30 13.62 -16.97
CA ALA A 397 -13.61 14.26 -15.70
C ALA A 397 -13.14 13.37 -14.55
N GLN A 398 -12.61 13.97 -13.50
CA GLN A 398 -12.16 13.32 -12.28
C GLN A 398 -13.13 13.61 -11.14
N ALA A 399 -13.09 12.77 -10.12
CA ALA A 399 -13.84 12.96 -8.90
C ALA A 399 -13.03 12.48 -7.69
N ALA A 400 -13.35 13.05 -6.53
CA ALA A 400 -12.81 12.62 -5.25
C ALA A 400 -13.94 12.57 -4.21
N ILE A 401 -13.83 11.65 -3.27
CA ILE A 401 -14.79 11.43 -2.18
C ILE A 401 -14.02 11.28 -0.88
N VAL A 402 -14.48 11.95 0.17
CA VAL A 402 -14.05 11.69 1.55
C VAL A 402 -15.29 11.42 2.38
N VAL A 403 -15.28 10.34 3.17
CA VAL A 403 -16.32 10.06 4.17
C VAL A 403 -15.64 10.03 5.54
N MET A 404 -16.16 10.78 6.51
CA MET A 404 -15.59 10.89 7.85
C MET A 404 -16.67 10.95 8.94
N SER A 405 -16.28 10.56 10.14
CA SER A 405 -17.07 10.78 11.36
C SER A 405 -16.95 12.24 11.84
N ALA A 406 -17.86 12.68 12.72
CA ALA A 406 -17.91 14.05 13.24
C ALA A 406 -16.66 14.47 14.05
N ASP A 407 -15.88 13.49 14.50
CA ASP A 407 -14.62 13.66 15.23
C ASP A 407 -13.39 13.82 14.31
N GLY A 408 -13.56 13.68 12.99
CA GLY A 408 -12.47 13.73 12.01
C GLY A 408 -11.92 12.37 11.60
N ALA A 409 -12.44 11.26 12.12
CA ALA A 409 -11.99 9.93 11.71
C ALA A 409 -12.38 9.65 10.26
N VAL A 410 -11.41 9.61 9.34
CA VAL A 410 -11.68 9.35 7.92
C VAL A 410 -11.99 7.87 7.70
N ARG A 411 -13.22 7.56 7.29
CA ARG A 411 -13.70 6.18 7.10
C ARG A 411 -13.44 5.66 5.70
N ALA A 412 -13.51 6.53 4.71
CA ALA A 412 -13.23 6.23 3.31
C ALA A 412 -12.61 7.42 2.59
N MET A 413 -11.73 7.13 1.62
CA MET A 413 -11.09 8.11 0.77
C MET A 413 -10.94 7.58 -0.66
N VAL A 414 -11.53 8.30 -1.61
CA VAL A 414 -11.37 8.09 -3.04
C VAL A 414 -10.69 9.31 -3.64
N GLY A 415 -9.45 9.16 -4.11
CA GLY A 415 -8.63 10.26 -4.67
C GLY A 415 -8.72 10.42 -6.18
N GLY A 416 -9.53 9.61 -6.87
CA GLY A 416 -9.66 9.60 -8.32
C GLY A 416 -10.51 8.43 -8.82
N ARG A 417 -10.82 8.42 -10.12
CA ARG A 417 -11.63 7.37 -10.78
C ARG A 417 -10.98 5.99 -10.76
N LYS A 418 -9.65 5.95 -10.81
CA LYS A 418 -8.90 4.70 -10.68
C LYS A 418 -8.75 4.41 -9.19
N THR A 419 -9.66 3.62 -8.63
CA THR A 419 -9.71 3.36 -7.17
C THR A 419 -8.63 2.37 -6.71
N LYS A 420 -8.22 1.45 -7.59
CA LYS A 420 -7.21 0.41 -7.31
C LYS A 420 -5.80 0.84 -7.74
N VAL A 421 -5.22 1.83 -7.05
CA VAL A 421 -3.90 2.42 -7.37
C VAL A 421 -3.01 2.59 -6.14
N SER A 422 -1.69 2.69 -6.34
CA SER A 422 -0.73 3.13 -5.32
C SER A 422 0.23 4.14 -5.95
N GLY A 423 0.56 5.20 -5.21
CA GLY A 423 1.41 6.30 -5.67
C GLY A 423 0.76 7.22 -6.70
N ALA A 424 -0.58 7.17 -6.84
CA ALA A 424 -1.31 8.04 -7.76
C ALA A 424 -1.58 9.42 -7.13
N PHE A 425 -1.73 10.44 -7.98
CA PHE A 425 -2.16 11.77 -7.54
C PHE A 425 -3.51 11.70 -6.81
N ASN A 426 -3.52 12.08 -5.54
CA ASN A 426 -4.66 11.98 -4.64
C ASN A 426 -5.41 13.31 -4.59
N ARG A 427 -6.52 13.42 -5.33
CA ARG A 427 -7.30 14.66 -5.40
C ARG A 427 -8.05 14.99 -4.10
N ALA A 428 -8.22 14.02 -3.21
CA ALA A 428 -8.84 14.29 -1.92
C ALA A 428 -7.93 15.14 -1.01
N THR A 429 -6.61 14.99 -1.13
CA THR A 429 -5.61 15.58 -0.21
C THR A 429 -4.58 16.49 -0.87
N GLN A 430 -4.38 16.38 -2.19
CA GLN A 430 -3.34 17.11 -2.92
C GLN A 430 -3.89 18.15 -3.90
N ALA A 431 -5.15 18.02 -4.34
CA ALA A 431 -5.75 18.97 -5.26
C ALA A 431 -6.31 20.18 -4.50
N MET A 432 -5.60 21.31 -4.59
CA MET A 432 -6.09 22.61 -4.15
C MET A 432 -7.06 23.16 -5.20
N ARG A 433 -8.33 23.33 -4.81
CA ARG A 433 -9.42 23.65 -5.73
C ARG A 433 -10.30 24.75 -5.15
N GLN A 434 -10.77 25.66 -6.01
CA GLN A 434 -11.66 26.75 -5.58
C GLN A 434 -12.99 26.19 -5.06
N THR A 435 -13.39 26.64 -3.88
CA THR A 435 -14.54 26.11 -3.14
C THR A 435 -15.88 26.59 -3.72
N GLY A 436 -15.90 27.77 -4.32
CA GLY A 436 -17.13 28.42 -4.76
C GLY A 436 -18.13 28.60 -3.62
N SER A 437 -19.41 28.44 -3.92
CA SER A 437 -20.48 28.58 -2.92
C SER A 437 -20.44 27.60 -1.73
N ALA A 438 -19.56 26.58 -1.74
CA ALA A 438 -19.35 25.70 -0.58
C ALA A 438 -18.72 26.45 0.61
N PHE A 439 -18.12 27.63 0.38
CA PHE A 439 -17.56 28.48 1.44
C PHE A 439 -18.61 29.27 2.24
N LYS A 440 -19.82 29.46 1.67
CA LYS A 440 -20.85 30.31 2.30
C LYS A 440 -21.20 29.95 3.75
N PRO A 441 -21.30 28.67 4.16
CA PRO A 441 -21.60 28.31 5.55
C PRO A 441 -20.74 29.02 6.58
N PHE A 442 -19.46 29.31 6.30
CA PHE A 442 -18.57 30.02 7.23
C PHE A 442 -18.92 31.51 7.40
N ILE A 443 -19.49 32.14 6.36
CA ILE A 443 -20.01 33.51 6.44
C ILE A 443 -21.22 33.56 7.36
N TYR A 444 -22.16 32.63 7.16
CA TYR A 444 -23.36 32.54 7.98
C TYR A 444 -23.03 32.08 9.41
N ALA A 445 -22.06 31.19 9.59
CA ALA A 445 -21.54 30.82 10.90
C ALA A 445 -21.03 32.04 11.67
N ALA A 446 -20.21 32.89 11.04
CA ALA A 446 -19.72 34.12 11.64
C ALA A 446 -20.86 35.09 11.99
N ALA A 447 -21.84 35.24 11.11
CA ALA A 447 -23.01 36.09 11.37
C ALA A 447 -23.83 35.60 12.57
N LEU A 448 -24.18 34.31 12.59
CA LEU A 448 -24.98 33.70 13.64
C LEU A 448 -24.26 33.74 15.00
N ASP A 449 -22.93 33.56 15.01
CA ASP A 449 -22.12 33.65 16.24
C ASP A 449 -22.04 35.10 16.78
N LEU A 450 -22.17 36.09 15.90
CA LEU A 450 -22.27 37.51 16.25
C LEU A 450 -23.71 37.96 16.60
N GLY A 451 -24.66 37.03 16.67
CA GLY A 451 -26.03 37.28 17.14
C GLY A 451 -27.08 37.50 16.06
N TRP A 452 -26.74 37.33 14.78
CA TRP A 452 -27.76 37.24 13.73
C TRP A 452 -28.62 35.98 13.91
N SER A 453 -29.82 36.02 13.38
CA SER A 453 -30.77 34.91 13.39
C SER A 453 -30.99 34.32 11.99
N TYR A 454 -31.27 33.02 11.93
CA TYR A 454 -31.68 32.32 10.69
C TYR A 454 -32.86 32.98 9.96
N ALA A 455 -33.70 33.74 10.69
CA ALA A 455 -34.88 34.43 10.19
C ALA A 455 -34.61 35.89 9.77
N ASP A 456 -33.44 36.44 10.07
CA ASP A 456 -33.12 37.83 9.73
C ASP A 456 -33.18 38.07 8.22
N VAL A 457 -33.58 39.28 7.84
CA VAL A 457 -33.81 39.65 6.45
C VAL A 457 -32.60 40.41 5.90
N ILE A 458 -32.19 40.04 4.70
CA ILE A 458 -31.15 40.70 3.93
C ILE A 458 -31.67 40.99 2.52
N VAL A 459 -31.35 42.16 1.98
CA VAL A 459 -31.88 42.61 0.69
C VAL A 459 -30.96 42.15 -0.45
N ASP A 460 -31.47 41.29 -1.33
CA ASP A 460 -30.85 40.89 -2.58
C ASP A 460 -31.15 41.90 -3.70
N GLU A 461 -30.21 42.81 -3.94
CA GLU A 461 -30.28 43.87 -4.95
C GLU A 461 -28.87 44.18 -5.52
N PRO A 462 -28.73 44.83 -6.67
CA PRO A 462 -27.43 45.18 -7.23
C PRO A 462 -26.51 45.89 -6.22
N ILE A 463 -25.27 45.43 -6.11
CA ILE A 463 -24.22 46.05 -5.29
C ILE A 463 -22.96 46.25 -6.12
N THR A 464 -22.27 47.37 -5.89
CA THR A 464 -20.95 47.64 -6.44
C THR A 464 -20.02 48.07 -5.32
N ILE A 465 -18.91 47.34 -5.15
CA ILE A 465 -17.91 47.60 -4.12
C ILE A 465 -16.64 48.11 -4.79
N ASN A 466 -16.11 49.25 -4.34
CA ASN A 466 -14.83 49.75 -4.83
C ASN A 466 -13.69 49.01 -4.13
N VAL A 467 -12.98 48.16 -4.87
CA VAL A 467 -11.86 47.38 -4.37
C VAL A 467 -10.57 48.20 -4.52
N PRO A 468 -9.83 48.48 -3.44
CA PRO A 468 -8.55 49.17 -3.52
C PRO A 468 -7.60 48.51 -4.52
N GLY A 469 -7.11 49.28 -5.49
CA GLY A 469 -6.22 48.78 -6.55
C GLY A 469 -6.87 48.01 -7.69
N SER A 470 -8.15 47.62 -7.59
CA SER A 470 -8.87 46.87 -8.65
C SER A 470 -10.10 47.58 -9.23
N GLY A 471 -10.54 48.68 -8.61
CA GLY A 471 -11.67 49.48 -9.09
C GLY A 471 -13.05 48.91 -8.69
N PRO A 472 -14.13 49.32 -9.37
CA PRO A 472 -15.49 48.89 -9.03
C PRO A 472 -15.71 47.41 -9.37
N TRP A 473 -16.22 46.65 -8.41
CA TRP A 473 -16.59 45.24 -8.55
C TRP A 473 -18.09 45.04 -8.29
N SER A 474 -18.81 44.55 -9.29
CA SER A 474 -20.27 44.34 -9.24
C SER A 474 -20.60 42.84 -9.41
N PRO A 475 -20.69 42.06 -8.32
CA PRO A 475 -21.06 40.66 -8.41
C PRO A 475 -22.51 40.48 -8.89
N GLN A 476 -22.85 39.26 -9.31
CA GLN A 476 -24.22 38.90 -9.72
C GLN A 476 -24.61 37.53 -9.16
N ASN A 477 -25.91 37.33 -8.97
CA ASN A 477 -26.46 36.00 -8.72
C ASN A 477 -26.29 35.11 -9.95
N TYR A 478 -26.17 33.79 -9.74
CA TYR A 478 -26.06 32.81 -10.83
C TYR A 478 -27.25 32.90 -11.80
N THR A 479 -28.45 33.16 -11.28
CA THR A 479 -29.69 33.34 -12.07
C THR A 479 -29.78 34.69 -12.79
N ARG A 480 -28.86 35.63 -12.52
CA ARG A 480 -28.88 37.03 -12.99
C ARG A 480 -30.16 37.79 -12.63
N LYS A 481 -30.87 37.34 -11.59
CA LYS A 481 -32.06 37.97 -11.01
C LYS A 481 -31.76 38.45 -9.60
N TYR A 482 -32.55 39.41 -9.14
CA TYR A 482 -32.56 39.93 -7.77
C TYR A 482 -33.91 39.63 -7.14
N TYR A 483 -33.90 39.12 -5.92
CA TYR A 483 -35.08 38.62 -5.21
C TYR A 483 -35.62 39.60 -4.16
N GLY A 484 -34.98 40.76 -3.98
CA GLY A 484 -35.40 41.74 -2.97
C GLY A 484 -35.13 41.24 -1.56
N PRO A 485 -35.95 41.61 -0.55
CA PRO A 485 -35.79 41.14 0.81
C PRO A 485 -35.97 39.62 0.90
N VAL A 486 -34.98 38.91 1.44
CA VAL A 486 -34.99 37.46 1.67
C VAL A 486 -34.46 37.15 3.06
N THR A 487 -34.92 36.07 3.69
CA THR A 487 -34.35 35.62 4.97
C THR A 487 -32.95 35.03 4.77
N LEU A 488 -32.10 35.03 5.81
CA LEU A 488 -30.79 34.36 5.75
C LEU A 488 -30.94 32.88 5.39
N THR A 489 -31.98 32.21 5.89
CA THR A 489 -32.36 30.85 5.48
C THR A 489 -32.59 30.75 3.97
N THR A 490 -33.44 31.60 3.40
CA THR A 490 -33.75 31.61 1.96
C THR A 490 -32.51 31.92 1.12
N ALA A 491 -31.66 32.83 1.60
CA ALA A 491 -30.43 33.22 0.92
C ALA A 491 -29.42 32.06 0.85
N LEU A 492 -29.22 31.31 1.95
CA LEU A 492 -28.34 30.14 1.96
C LEU A 492 -28.94 28.97 1.16
N GLN A 493 -30.23 28.69 1.34
CA GLN A 493 -31.00 27.66 0.63
C GLN A 493 -30.80 27.75 -0.89
N ASN A 494 -31.00 28.94 -1.44
CA ASN A 494 -30.87 29.21 -2.88
C ASN A 494 -29.44 29.59 -3.30
N SER A 495 -28.50 29.62 -2.34
CA SER A 495 -27.10 29.94 -2.56
C SER A 495 -26.91 31.29 -3.28
N LEU A 496 -27.66 32.32 -2.87
CA LEU A 496 -27.59 33.65 -3.48
C LEU A 496 -26.23 34.30 -3.22
N ASN A 497 -25.66 34.97 -4.23
CA ASN A 497 -24.32 35.55 -4.18
C ASN A 497 -24.32 36.91 -3.48
N ILE A 498 -25.30 37.74 -3.81
CA ILE A 498 -25.35 39.12 -3.30
C ILE A 498 -25.59 39.16 -1.78
N PRO A 499 -26.62 38.47 -1.21
CA PRO A 499 -26.74 38.33 0.24
C PRO A 499 -25.46 37.84 0.93
N ALA A 500 -24.76 36.86 0.36
CA ALA A 500 -23.53 36.35 0.96
C ALA A 500 -22.40 37.40 0.98
N VAL A 501 -22.28 38.20 -0.10
CA VAL A 501 -21.33 39.32 -0.15
C VAL A 501 -21.70 40.39 0.87
N LYS A 502 -22.96 40.85 0.87
CA LYS A 502 -23.44 41.86 1.82
C LYS A 502 -23.23 41.41 3.28
N LEU A 503 -23.65 40.19 3.61
CA LEU A 503 -23.47 39.62 4.94
C LEU A 503 -21.99 39.55 5.34
N SER A 504 -21.10 39.16 4.41
CA SER A 504 -19.65 39.15 4.67
C SER A 504 -19.05 40.53 4.91
N GLU A 505 -19.59 41.57 4.26
CA GLU A 505 -19.17 42.95 4.53
C GLU A 505 -19.72 43.44 5.88
N ASP A 506 -20.98 43.13 6.19
CA ASP A 506 -21.66 43.56 7.42
C ASP A 506 -21.02 42.94 8.67
N VAL A 507 -20.67 41.65 8.64
CA VAL A 507 -20.04 40.96 9.79
C VAL A 507 -18.53 41.15 9.83
N GLY A 508 -17.94 41.72 8.78
CA GLY A 508 -16.51 41.91 8.60
C GLY A 508 -15.79 40.69 8.03
N ARG A 509 -15.05 40.90 6.93
CA ARG A 509 -14.31 39.84 6.23
C ARG A 509 -13.30 39.11 7.11
N GLU A 510 -12.65 39.82 8.04
CA GLU A 510 -11.65 39.20 8.91
C GLU A 510 -12.27 38.23 9.93
N ASN A 511 -13.49 38.50 10.40
CA ASN A 511 -14.23 37.56 11.24
C ASN A 511 -14.57 36.30 10.45
N VAL A 512 -15.01 36.45 9.20
CA VAL A 512 -15.27 35.31 8.28
C VAL A 512 -14.00 34.49 8.06
N ARG A 513 -12.86 35.15 7.80
CA ARG A 513 -11.57 34.47 7.63
C ARG A 513 -11.16 33.72 8.89
N THR A 514 -11.33 34.35 10.05
CA THR A 514 -11.00 33.74 11.36
C THR A 514 -11.84 32.50 11.61
N VAL A 515 -13.16 32.59 11.44
CA VAL A 515 -14.08 31.45 11.60
C VAL A 515 -13.73 30.31 10.63
N ALA A 516 -13.53 30.62 9.34
CA ALA A 516 -13.16 29.62 8.34
C ALA A 516 -11.82 28.93 8.67
N SER A 517 -10.82 29.71 9.12
CA SER A 517 -9.50 29.19 9.51
C SER A 517 -9.61 28.30 10.75
N TYR A 518 -10.39 28.70 11.75
CA TYR A 518 -10.61 27.92 12.96
C TYR A 518 -11.41 26.63 12.74
N PHE A 519 -12.25 26.58 11.71
CA PHE A 519 -12.85 25.33 11.26
C PHE A 519 -11.88 24.40 10.49
N GLY A 520 -10.64 24.83 10.21
CA GLY A 520 -9.61 24.00 9.59
C GLY A 520 -9.36 24.26 8.10
N ILE A 521 -9.84 25.38 7.55
CA ILE A 521 -9.45 25.81 6.20
C ILE A 521 -8.07 26.47 6.26
N GLU A 522 -7.02 25.65 6.15
CA GLU A 522 -5.63 26.10 6.15
C GLU A 522 -5.20 26.53 4.75
N SER A 523 -5.70 27.67 4.28
CA SER A 523 -5.26 28.28 3.02
C SER A 523 -5.20 29.79 3.10
N ASP A 524 -4.52 30.41 2.12
CA ASP A 524 -4.51 31.86 1.99
C ASP A 524 -5.90 32.36 1.57
N LEU A 525 -6.72 32.68 2.57
CA LEU A 525 -8.07 33.17 2.37
C LEU A 525 -8.03 34.59 1.79
N ALA A 526 -8.79 34.80 0.70
CA ALA A 526 -8.82 36.07 0.00
C ALA A 526 -9.22 37.23 0.93
N ALA A 527 -8.50 38.35 0.86
CA ALA A 527 -8.79 39.54 1.65
C ALA A 527 -9.90 40.44 1.03
N GLY A 528 -10.16 40.27 -0.27
CA GLY A 528 -11.15 41.04 -1.01
C GLY A 528 -12.59 40.54 -0.82
N PRO A 529 -13.59 41.32 -1.27
CA PRO A 529 -15.01 40.96 -1.12
C PRO A 529 -15.40 39.72 -1.93
N ALA A 530 -14.57 39.29 -2.89
CA ALA A 530 -14.72 38.03 -3.61
C ALA A 530 -14.56 36.78 -2.72
N LEU A 531 -14.02 36.93 -1.49
CA LEU A 531 -13.97 35.87 -0.48
C LEU A 531 -15.34 35.19 -0.31
N ALA A 532 -16.42 35.97 -0.26
CA ALA A 532 -17.77 35.48 -0.06
C ALA A 532 -18.28 34.56 -1.19
N LEU A 533 -17.59 34.54 -2.34
CA LEU A 533 -17.90 33.71 -3.49
C LEU A 533 -17.00 32.46 -3.59
N GLY A 534 -16.12 32.23 -2.59
CA GLY A 534 -15.27 31.04 -2.51
C GLY A 534 -14.16 30.99 -3.55
N VAL A 535 -13.49 32.13 -3.77
CA VAL A 535 -12.33 32.23 -4.69
C VAL A 535 -11.05 31.61 -4.11
N SER A 536 -11.04 31.28 -2.82
CA SER A 536 -9.94 30.58 -2.15
C SER A 536 -9.98 29.08 -2.40
N GLU A 537 -8.78 28.51 -2.51
CA GLU A 537 -8.57 27.09 -2.76
C GLU A 537 -8.41 26.32 -1.44
N THR A 538 -8.83 25.07 -1.43
CA THR A 538 -8.62 24.12 -0.33
C THR A 538 -8.68 22.69 -0.87
N THR A 539 -8.27 21.72 -0.06
CA THR A 539 -8.42 20.31 -0.36
C THR A 539 -9.81 19.81 0.03
N LEU A 540 -10.26 18.73 -0.60
CA LEU A 540 -11.51 18.08 -0.21
C LEU A 540 -11.48 17.58 1.24
N LEU A 541 -10.35 17.06 1.69
CA LEU A 541 -10.17 16.60 3.07
C LEU A 541 -10.40 17.74 4.08
N GLN A 542 -9.78 18.91 3.87
CA GLN A 542 -9.94 20.08 4.74
C GLN A 542 -11.39 20.59 4.75
N MET A 543 -12.01 20.76 3.58
CA MET A 543 -13.40 21.22 3.50
C MET A 543 -14.37 20.24 4.16
N THR A 544 -14.14 18.93 4.00
CA THR A 544 -14.98 17.91 4.66
C THR A 544 -14.77 17.93 6.17
N GLY A 545 -13.53 18.12 6.64
CA GLY A 545 -13.20 18.32 8.06
C GLY A 545 -13.92 19.54 8.67
N ALA A 546 -13.93 20.66 7.96
CA ALA A 546 -14.66 21.85 8.39
C ALA A 546 -16.17 21.59 8.55
N PHE A 547 -16.77 20.78 7.67
CA PHE A 547 -18.17 20.37 7.80
C PHE A 547 -18.39 19.35 8.92
N ALA A 548 -17.41 18.51 9.25
CA ALA A 548 -17.45 17.69 10.46
C ALA A 548 -17.50 18.56 11.73
N GLY A 549 -16.82 19.71 11.71
CA GLY A 549 -16.95 20.72 12.77
C GLY A 549 -18.35 21.33 12.90
N ILE A 550 -19.08 21.46 11.81
CA ILE A 550 -20.49 21.89 11.84
C ILE A 550 -21.37 20.76 12.42
N LEU A 551 -21.16 19.52 11.99
CA LEU A 551 -21.90 18.37 12.52
C LEU A 551 -21.67 18.18 14.03
N ASN A 552 -20.45 18.40 14.52
CA ASN A 552 -20.08 18.15 15.92
C ASN A 552 -20.49 19.26 16.92
N GLY A 553 -21.30 20.23 16.48
CA GLY A 553 -21.79 21.31 17.34
C GLY A 553 -20.94 22.58 17.31
N GLY A 554 -20.07 22.75 16.31
CA GLY A 554 -19.33 23.99 16.05
C GLY A 554 -17.88 23.99 16.54
N SER A 555 -17.22 22.84 16.65
CA SER A 555 -15.81 22.73 17.07
C SER A 555 -14.88 22.40 15.91
N ALA A 556 -13.62 22.83 16.01
CA ALA A 556 -12.60 22.54 15.02
C ALA A 556 -12.39 21.02 14.88
N VAL A 557 -12.06 20.54 13.69
CA VAL A 557 -11.76 19.13 13.42
C VAL A 557 -10.49 19.02 12.61
N VAL A 558 -9.54 18.23 13.11
CA VAL A 558 -8.37 17.78 12.35
C VAL A 558 -8.66 16.37 11.83
N PRO A 559 -8.82 16.17 10.52
CA PRO A 559 -9.02 14.84 9.95
C PRO A 559 -7.83 13.92 10.23
N TYR A 560 -8.09 12.65 10.56
CA TYR A 560 -7.04 11.70 10.90
C TYR A 560 -7.34 10.27 10.40
N GLY A 561 -6.29 9.62 9.91
CA GLY A 561 -6.31 8.26 9.40
C GLY A 561 -5.65 7.27 10.34
N LEU A 562 -4.57 7.67 11.00
CA LEU A 562 -3.77 6.87 11.93
C LEU A 562 -4.33 6.93 13.36
N THR A 563 -4.56 5.77 13.99
CA THR A 563 -4.97 5.69 15.41
C THR A 563 -3.88 5.14 16.31
N GLU A 564 -3.10 4.17 15.82
CA GLU A 564 -2.05 3.51 16.56
C GLU A 564 -0.90 3.13 15.63
N LEU A 565 0.33 3.30 16.08
CA LEU A 565 1.54 2.81 15.41
C LEU A 565 2.38 1.99 16.38
N SER A 566 2.71 0.76 16.01
CA SER A 566 3.54 -0.17 16.81
C SER A 566 4.57 -0.91 15.95
N LEU A 567 5.64 -1.41 16.58
CA LEU A 567 6.56 -2.34 15.93
C LEU A 567 6.05 -3.77 16.06
N LEU A 568 6.27 -4.60 15.04
CA LEU A 568 5.89 -6.00 15.04
C LEU A 568 6.63 -6.74 16.17
N GLY A 569 5.86 -7.31 17.11
CA GLY A 569 6.40 -8.02 18.28
C GLY A 569 6.45 -7.19 19.55
N GLU A 570 6.18 -5.88 19.49
CA GLU A 570 6.02 -5.04 20.67
C GLU A 570 4.54 -4.93 21.07
N SER A 571 4.27 -4.99 22.38
CA SER A 571 2.89 -4.94 22.91
C SER A 571 2.39 -3.53 23.19
N GLN A 572 3.28 -2.53 23.20
CA GLN A 572 2.96 -1.14 23.49
C GLN A 572 3.11 -0.31 22.21
N PRO A 573 2.13 0.54 21.87
CA PRO A 573 2.25 1.41 20.71
C PRO A 573 3.23 2.56 20.96
N LEU A 574 3.92 2.94 19.90
CA LEU A 574 4.84 4.09 19.88
C LEU A 574 4.09 5.41 19.75
N MET A 575 2.89 5.39 19.17
CA MET A 575 2.02 6.55 18.97
C MET A 575 0.56 6.12 19.02
N GLU A 576 -0.26 6.95 19.68
CA GLU A 576 -1.71 6.81 19.74
C GLU A 576 -2.38 8.15 19.45
N GLN A 577 -3.54 8.09 18.80
CA GLN A 577 -4.40 9.25 18.56
C GLN A 577 -5.86 8.91 18.89
N GLU A 578 -6.44 9.64 19.85
CA GLU A 578 -7.78 9.36 20.39
C GLU A 578 -8.91 10.11 19.65
N GLY A 579 -8.61 11.16 18.88
CA GLY A 579 -9.62 11.95 18.17
C GLY A 579 -9.07 13.18 17.45
N GLY A 580 -9.91 13.83 16.65
CA GLY A 580 -9.58 15.05 15.91
C GLY A 580 -10.32 16.31 16.37
N ILE A 581 -11.19 16.22 17.39
CA ILE A 581 -11.97 17.36 17.88
C ILE A 581 -11.05 18.34 18.62
N GLY A 582 -11.04 19.58 18.13
CA GLY A 582 -10.29 20.70 18.70
C GLY A 582 -11.18 21.65 19.52
N LYS A 583 -10.77 22.91 19.56
CA LYS A 583 -11.48 23.97 20.30
C LYS A 583 -12.79 24.34 19.60
N ARG A 584 -13.75 24.82 20.38
CA ARG A 584 -15.00 25.38 19.86
C ARG A 584 -14.74 26.64 19.04
N VAL A 585 -15.35 26.71 17.87
CA VAL A 585 -15.23 27.82 16.92
C VAL A 585 -16.42 28.77 17.05
N ILE A 586 -17.64 28.22 17.06
CA ILE A 586 -18.89 28.98 17.23
C ILE A 586 -19.74 28.40 18.35
N GLN A 587 -20.68 29.18 18.86
CA GLN A 587 -21.64 28.75 19.86
C GLN A 587 -22.57 27.65 19.32
N THR A 588 -22.94 26.69 20.17
CA THR A 588 -23.83 25.58 19.79
C THR A 588 -25.18 26.07 19.27
N ALA A 589 -25.76 27.11 19.88
CA ALA A 589 -27.03 27.70 19.42
C ALA A 589 -26.92 28.36 18.02
N ALA A 590 -25.77 28.97 17.70
CA ALA A 590 -25.49 29.47 16.35
C ALA A 590 -25.31 28.31 15.37
N ASN A 591 -24.62 27.24 15.78
CA ASN A 591 -24.44 26.05 14.96
C ASN A 591 -25.77 25.34 14.64
N GLU A 592 -26.65 25.16 15.62
CA GLU A 592 -27.97 24.54 15.39
C GLU A 592 -28.84 25.31 14.39
N GLN A 593 -28.73 26.64 14.38
CA GLN A 593 -29.34 27.50 13.35
C GLN A 593 -28.70 27.27 11.97
N LEU A 594 -27.38 27.20 11.91
CA LEU A 594 -26.65 26.94 10.67
C LEU A 594 -27.02 25.57 10.08
N VAL A 595 -27.08 24.51 10.90
CA VAL A 595 -27.48 23.17 10.45
C VAL A 595 -28.90 23.18 9.90
N TYR A 596 -29.84 23.89 10.53
CA TYR A 596 -31.19 24.07 10.01
C TYR A 596 -31.18 24.74 8.62
N MET A 597 -30.45 25.84 8.47
CA MET A 597 -30.35 26.54 7.18
C MET A 597 -29.70 25.66 6.09
N MET A 598 -28.72 24.83 6.46
CA MET A 598 -28.09 23.86 5.55
C MET A 598 -28.99 22.67 5.23
N ASN A 599 -29.88 22.26 6.13
CA ASN A 599 -30.92 21.27 5.83
C ASN A 599 -31.88 21.82 4.77
N GLN A 600 -32.27 23.10 4.85
CA GLN A 600 -33.13 23.72 3.83
C GLN A 600 -32.50 23.75 2.43
N VAL A 601 -31.16 23.77 2.33
CA VAL A 601 -30.44 23.63 1.04
C VAL A 601 -30.80 22.30 0.34
N ILE A 602 -30.92 21.22 1.11
CA ILE A 602 -31.28 19.88 0.60
C ILE A 602 -32.79 19.73 0.46
N GLU A 603 -33.58 20.21 1.42
CA GLU A 603 -35.03 20.01 1.41
C GLU A 603 -35.75 20.79 0.29
N ALA A 604 -35.33 22.03 0.06
CA ALA A 604 -36.04 22.93 -0.84
C ALA A 604 -35.10 23.85 -1.65
N GLY A 605 -33.78 23.62 -1.61
CA GLY A 605 -32.80 24.55 -2.17
C GLY A 605 -31.95 24.00 -3.31
N SER A 606 -30.75 24.56 -3.44
CA SER A 606 -29.79 24.22 -4.49
C SER A 606 -29.27 22.77 -4.44
N GLY A 607 -29.46 22.06 -3.32
CA GLY A 607 -28.95 20.71 -3.06
C GLY A 607 -30.00 19.60 -3.14
N GLN A 608 -31.20 19.85 -3.68
CA GLN A 608 -32.32 18.88 -3.67
C GLN A 608 -31.99 17.48 -4.18
N ARG A 609 -31.05 17.34 -5.11
CA ARG A 609 -30.64 16.03 -5.64
C ARG A 609 -29.90 15.16 -4.62
N ALA A 610 -29.42 15.76 -3.52
CA ALA A 610 -28.81 15.05 -2.40
C ALA A 610 -29.84 14.51 -1.38
N LYS A 611 -31.14 14.79 -1.56
CA LYS A 611 -32.17 14.41 -0.58
C LYS A 611 -32.26 12.89 -0.42
N LEU A 612 -32.10 12.45 0.83
CA LEU A 612 -32.27 11.08 1.27
C LEU A 612 -33.74 10.81 1.59
N SER A 613 -34.18 9.56 1.42
CA SER A 613 -35.59 9.19 1.56
C SER A 613 -36.02 8.89 3.00
N ASP A 614 -35.07 8.47 3.84
CA ASP A 614 -35.33 7.86 5.16
C ASP A 614 -34.77 8.67 6.34
N ARG A 615 -33.93 9.68 6.07
CA ARG A 615 -33.24 10.46 7.10
C ARG A 615 -33.01 11.91 6.70
N GLU A 616 -32.86 12.74 7.70
CA GLU A 616 -32.49 14.15 7.53
C GLU A 616 -31.03 14.27 7.09
N ALA A 617 -30.76 15.23 6.20
CA ALA A 617 -29.43 15.59 5.77
C ALA A 617 -29.29 17.11 5.68
N ALA A 618 -28.08 17.62 5.89
CA ALA A 618 -27.72 19.02 5.68
C ALA A 618 -26.48 19.11 4.81
N GLY A 619 -26.37 20.14 3.98
CA GLY A 619 -25.22 20.27 3.10
C GLY A 619 -25.18 21.55 2.31
N LYS A 620 -24.16 21.66 1.46
CA LYS A 620 -23.94 22.82 0.62
C LYS A 620 -23.33 22.44 -0.73
N THR A 621 -23.89 23.07 -1.76
CA THR A 621 -23.36 23.05 -3.13
C THR A 621 -22.25 24.09 -3.31
N GLY A 622 -21.21 23.73 -4.06
CA GLY A 622 -20.16 24.63 -4.54
C GLY A 622 -20.04 24.56 -6.05
N THR A 623 -19.94 25.71 -6.72
CA THR A 623 -19.69 25.80 -8.16
C THR A 623 -18.88 27.06 -8.41
N THR A 624 -17.74 26.94 -9.10
CA THR A 624 -16.89 28.07 -9.42
C THR A 624 -17.45 28.86 -10.60
N GLN A 625 -17.14 30.15 -10.70
CA GLN A 625 -17.70 31.02 -11.75
C GLN A 625 -17.34 30.56 -13.18
N SER A 626 -16.18 29.93 -13.34
CA SER A 626 -15.73 29.34 -14.61
C SER A 626 -16.16 27.87 -14.77
N ALA A 627 -17.02 27.36 -13.89
CA ALA A 627 -17.48 25.97 -13.85
C ALA A 627 -16.36 24.92 -13.88
N ARG A 628 -15.19 25.23 -13.32
CA ARG A 628 -14.03 24.33 -13.29
C ARG A 628 -14.16 23.25 -12.22
N ASP A 629 -14.80 23.61 -11.11
CA ASP A 629 -14.92 22.78 -9.93
C ASP A 629 -16.37 22.76 -9.47
N ALA A 630 -16.86 21.55 -9.22
CA ALA A 630 -18.18 21.31 -8.69
C ALA A 630 -18.06 20.49 -7.40
N TRP A 631 -18.68 21.00 -6.34
CA TRP A 631 -18.60 20.42 -5.00
C TRP A 631 -19.99 20.14 -4.44
N PHE A 632 -20.09 19.06 -3.69
CA PHE A 632 -21.14 18.88 -2.71
C PHE A 632 -20.52 18.38 -1.42
N VAL A 633 -20.76 19.10 -0.32
CA VAL A 633 -20.31 18.66 1.01
C VAL A 633 -21.52 18.68 1.93
N GLY A 634 -21.77 17.58 2.62
CA GLY A 634 -22.96 17.43 3.44
C GLY A 634 -22.82 16.29 4.43
N PHE A 635 -23.77 16.19 5.33
CA PHE A 635 -23.76 15.24 6.42
C PHE A 635 -25.16 14.80 6.83
N THR A 636 -25.21 13.60 7.40
CA THR A 636 -26.30 13.11 8.25
C THR A 636 -25.88 13.29 9.71
N ALA A 637 -26.67 12.77 10.66
CA ALA A 637 -26.27 12.71 12.07
C ALA A 637 -25.12 11.73 12.35
N ASP A 638 -24.72 10.89 11.38
CA ASP A 638 -23.73 9.82 11.54
C ASP A 638 -22.40 10.15 10.85
N TYR A 639 -22.45 10.61 9.60
CA TYR A 639 -21.27 10.82 8.77
C TYR A 639 -21.33 12.13 8.00
N VAL A 640 -20.15 12.70 7.76
CA VAL A 640 -19.91 13.78 6.80
C VAL A 640 -19.28 13.19 5.56
N ALA A 641 -19.78 13.58 4.39
CA ALA A 641 -19.15 13.25 3.12
C ALA A 641 -18.96 14.48 2.26
N GLY A 642 -17.80 14.57 1.63
CA GLY A 642 -17.47 15.57 0.62
C GLY A 642 -17.25 14.90 -0.72
N VAL A 643 -17.77 15.52 -1.77
CA VAL A 643 -17.56 15.13 -3.17
C VAL A 643 -17.07 16.32 -3.96
N TRP A 644 -15.97 16.13 -4.67
CA TRP A 644 -15.47 17.08 -5.67
C TRP A 644 -15.46 16.43 -7.05
N MET A 645 -15.73 17.22 -8.09
CA MET A 645 -15.63 16.82 -9.48
C MET A 645 -15.02 17.97 -10.32
N GLY A 646 -14.12 17.63 -11.25
CA GLY A 646 -13.42 18.61 -12.10
C GLY A 646 -12.42 17.94 -13.04
N TYR A 647 -11.77 18.73 -13.89
CA TYR A 647 -10.67 18.26 -14.75
C TYR A 647 -9.31 18.65 -14.17
N ASP A 648 -8.30 17.78 -14.33
CA ASP A 648 -6.94 18.05 -13.84
C ASP A 648 -6.28 19.26 -14.51
N ASP A 649 -6.63 19.51 -15.77
CA ASP A 649 -6.13 20.64 -16.58
C ASP A 649 -6.91 21.95 -16.36
N ASN A 650 -7.83 21.98 -15.39
CA ASN A 650 -8.69 23.12 -15.08
C ASN A 650 -9.59 23.58 -16.24
N THR A 651 -9.86 22.73 -17.22
CA THR A 651 -10.87 23.01 -18.23
C THR A 651 -12.28 23.07 -17.60
N PRO A 652 -13.18 23.94 -18.09
CA PRO A 652 -14.55 24.03 -17.57
C PRO A 652 -15.36 22.74 -17.77
N LEU A 653 -16.11 22.36 -16.74
CA LEU A 653 -17.14 21.34 -16.81
C LEU A 653 -18.33 21.82 -17.68
N LYS A 654 -18.89 20.92 -18.48
CA LYS A 654 -20.07 21.18 -19.30
C LYS A 654 -21.32 20.68 -18.59
N GLY A 655 -22.18 21.60 -18.15
CA GLY A 655 -23.48 21.26 -17.55
C GLY A 655 -23.41 20.60 -16.16
N VAL A 656 -22.24 20.59 -15.51
CA VAL A 656 -22.06 20.06 -14.16
C VAL A 656 -21.98 21.20 -13.17
N THR A 657 -22.83 21.15 -12.15
CA THR A 657 -22.81 22.06 -10.99
C THR A 657 -22.77 21.23 -9.71
N GLY A 658 -22.48 21.86 -8.58
CA GLY A 658 -22.44 21.19 -7.28
C GLY A 658 -23.77 20.52 -6.89
N GLY A 659 -24.90 21.08 -7.33
CA GLY A 659 -26.24 20.49 -7.13
C GLY A 659 -26.63 19.42 -8.15
N GLY A 660 -25.75 19.13 -9.12
CA GLY A 660 -25.92 18.10 -10.14
C GLY A 660 -25.22 16.80 -9.75
N LEU A 661 -24.26 16.36 -10.57
CA LEU A 661 -23.56 15.09 -10.37
C LEU A 661 -22.88 14.93 -8.99
N PRO A 662 -22.18 15.93 -8.41
CA PRO A 662 -21.60 15.79 -7.07
C PRO A 662 -22.65 15.51 -5.99
N ALA A 663 -23.81 16.14 -6.03
CA ALA A 663 -24.92 15.88 -5.12
C ALA A 663 -25.51 14.48 -5.28
N GLU A 664 -25.60 13.98 -6.52
CA GLU A 664 -26.08 12.62 -6.80
C GLU A 664 -25.06 11.55 -6.39
N ILE A 665 -23.76 11.80 -6.57
CA ILE A 665 -22.69 10.93 -6.04
C ILE A 665 -22.77 10.92 -4.52
N TRP A 666 -22.88 12.09 -3.88
CA TRP A 666 -23.01 12.19 -2.43
C TRP A 666 -24.22 11.39 -1.92
N LYS A 667 -25.37 11.52 -2.59
CA LYS A 667 -26.57 10.76 -2.25
C LYS A 667 -26.33 9.26 -2.32
N GLU A 668 -25.82 8.77 -3.45
CA GLU A 668 -25.56 7.34 -3.66
C GLU A 668 -24.58 6.78 -2.63
N VAL A 669 -23.51 7.54 -2.31
CA VAL A 669 -22.55 7.18 -1.25
C VAL A 669 -23.28 7.07 0.09
N MET A 670 -24.07 8.08 0.46
CA MET A 670 -24.71 8.13 1.76
C MET A 670 -25.82 7.09 1.90
N GLU A 671 -26.59 6.79 0.86
CA GLU A 671 -27.57 5.69 0.87
C GLU A 671 -26.89 4.33 1.13
N ARG A 672 -25.76 4.06 0.47
CA ARG A 672 -25.01 2.80 0.69
C ARG A 672 -24.32 2.74 2.05
N VAL A 673 -23.71 3.84 2.50
CA VAL A 673 -23.01 3.91 3.79
C VAL A 673 -23.99 3.74 4.96
N HIS A 674 -25.24 4.17 4.81
CA HIS A 674 -26.26 4.11 5.86
C HIS A 674 -27.21 2.91 5.76
N ALA A 675 -27.01 1.99 4.81
CA ALA A 675 -27.95 0.89 4.55
C ALA A 675 -28.32 0.07 5.80
N ASP A 676 -27.39 -0.05 6.75
CA ASP A 676 -27.59 -0.80 8.01
C ASP A 676 -27.63 0.08 9.27
N LEU A 677 -27.79 1.40 9.10
CA LEU A 677 -27.83 2.35 10.23
C LEU A 677 -29.24 2.91 10.42
N PRO A 678 -29.76 2.92 11.67
CA PRO A 678 -31.04 3.55 11.94
C PRO A 678 -30.97 5.06 11.65
N PRO A 679 -32.04 5.66 11.09
CA PRO A 679 -32.07 7.09 10.86
C PRO A 679 -32.05 7.86 12.19
N ARG A 680 -31.21 8.90 12.27
CA ARG A 680 -31.09 9.78 13.44
C ARG A 680 -31.34 11.24 13.02
N PRO A 681 -31.99 12.04 13.88
CA PRO A 681 -32.26 13.44 13.57
C PRO A 681 -30.97 14.28 13.61
N LEU A 682 -30.92 15.33 12.80
CA LEU A 682 -29.84 16.32 12.81
C LEU A 682 -29.89 17.19 14.08
N PRO A 683 -28.70 17.60 14.60
CA PRO A 683 -28.58 18.55 15.71
C PRO A 683 -28.83 19.98 15.20
N MET A 684 -30.11 20.30 14.98
CA MET A 684 -30.56 21.59 14.48
C MET A 684 -31.79 22.09 15.21
N ILE A 685 -32.01 23.41 15.16
CA ILE A 685 -33.26 24.00 15.63
C ILE A 685 -34.46 23.43 14.86
N ARG A 686 -35.65 23.45 15.49
CA ARG A 686 -36.92 23.04 14.88
C ARG A 686 -37.93 24.18 14.98
N PRO A 687 -37.89 25.18 14.07
CA PRO A 687 -38.87 26.26 14.05
C PRO A 687 -40.29 25.73 13.87
N GLU A 688 -41.25 26.24 14.63
CA GLU A 688 -42.67 25.88 14.46
C GLU A 688 -43.24 26.40 13.13
N VAL A 689 -42.72 27.54 12.66
CA VAL A 689 -43.11 28.17 11.39
C VAL A 689 -41.85 28.51 10.61
N ALA A 690 -41.84 28.20 9.31
CA ALA A 690 -40.74 28.60 8.43
C ALA A 690 -40.64 30.13 8.39
N PRO A 691 -39.43 30.72 8.43
CA PRO A 691 -39.27 32.16 8.45
C PRO A 691 -39.73 32.76 7.12
N VAL A 692 -40.75 33.60 7.15
CA VAL A 692 -41.28 34.33 5.99
C VAL A 692 -40.91 35.79 6.06
N VAL A 693 -40.63 36.39 4.91
CA VAL A 693 -40.48 37.85 4.81
C VAL A 693 -41.87 38.45 4.95
N VAL A 694 -42.15 39.09 6.09
CA VAL A 694 -43.37 39.88 6.27
C VAL A 694 -43.17 41.16 5.45
N GLN A 695 -43.87 41.30 4.33
CA GLN A 695 -43.99 42.59 3.67
C GLN A 695 -44.91 43.45 4.52
N ASP A 696 -44.39 44.54 5.09
CA ASP A 696 -45.21 45.52 5.79
C ASP A 696 -46.39 45.92 4.90
N THR A 697 -47.59 45.62 5.38
CA THR A 697 -48.82 46.17 4.81
C THR A 697 -48.76 47.69 5.06
N PRO A 698 -49.13 48.57 4.11
CA PRO A 698 -48.98 50.01 4.29
C PRO A 698 -49.64 50.43 5.60
N ALA A 699 -48.87 51.11 6.46
CA ALA A 699 -49.31 51.55 7.77
C ALA A 699 -50.67 52.26 7.68
N GLU A 700 -51.73 51.64 8.22
CA GLU A 700 -52.85 52.44 8.68
C GLU A 700 -52.31 53.43 9.71
N THR A 701 -52.68 54.69 9.53
CA THR A 701 -52.19 55.85 10.25
C THR A 701 -52.34 55.66 11.76
N PHE A 702 -51.26 55.28 12.42
CA PHE A 702 -51.20 55.22 13.87
C PHE A 702 -51.12 56.65 14.43
N ASN A 703 -52.16 57.04 15.14
CA ASN A 703 -52.30 58.34 15.78
C ASN A 703 -51.37 58.40 17.03
N PRO A 704 -50.41 59.34 17.13
CA PRO A 704 -49.43 59.35 18.21
C PRO A 704 -50.05 59.97 19.47
N GLY A 705 -50.72 59.14 20.26
CA GLY A 705 -51.22 59.49 21.58
C GLY A 705 -51.16 58.27 22.50
N ASN A 706 -50.24 58.31 23.47
CA ASN A 706 -49.95 57.30 24.50
C ASN A 706 -49.07 56.13 24.04
N ILE A 707 -47.79 56.10 24.47
CA ILE A 707 -47.34 55.54 25.75
C ILE A 707 -45.81 55.73 25.79
N PHE A 708 -45.34 56.66 26.62
CA PHE A 708 -44.01 56.58 27.22
C PHE A 708 -44.12 55.62 28.41
N ASN A 709 -43.59 54.39 28.30
CA ASN A 709 -42.86 53.73 29.38
C ASN A 709 -42.34 52.35 28.95
N GLY A 710 -41.03 52.14 29.12
CA GLY A 710 -40.49 50.81 29.44
C GLY A 710 -39.44 50.25 28.47
N GLY A 711 -38.18 50.24 28.91
CA GLY A 711 -37.28 49.12 28.63
C GLY A 711 -36.10 49.37 27.70
N ASN A 712 -35.05 49.98 28.25
CA ASN A 712 -33.68 49.94 27.71
C ASN A 712 -33.19 48.47 27.69
N ASN A 713 -33.03 47.85 26.53
CA ASN A 713 -32.30 46.58 26.39
C ASN A 713 -30.99 46.81 25.66
N ASN A 714 -29.94 47.10 26.44
CA ASN A 714 -28.55 47.00 26.01
C ASN A 714 -28.19 45.51 25.84
N ASN A 715 -28.22 44.99 24.61
CA ASN A 715 -27.58 43.71 24.31
C ASN A 715 -26.10 43.95 24.03
N ARG A 716 -25.26 43.71 25.06
CA ARG A 716 -23.83 43.47 24.90
C ARG A 716 -23.59 41.96 24.67
N PRO A 717 -22.55 41.56 23.92
CA PRO A 717 -22.20 40.15 23.76
C PRO A 717 -21.82 39.53 25.12
N ARG A 718 -22.25 38.29 25.37
CA ARG A 718 -21.91 37.51 26.58
C ARG A 718 -20.63 36.68 26.38
N GLU A 719 -19.88 36.51 27.47
CA GLU A 719 -18.45 36.20 27.57
C GLU A 719 -17.95 34.82 27.08
N ASP A 720 -18.77 34.00 26.41
CA ASP A 720 -18.45 32.57 26.21
C ASP A 720 -17.93 32.17 24.81
N SER A 721 -17.72 33.12 23.87
CA SER A 721 -17.06 32.84 22.58
C SER A 721 -15.64 33.44 22.52
N LEU A 722 -14.74 32.81 21.76
CA LEU A 722 -13.34 33.27 21.62
C LEU A 722 -13.27 34.69 21.02
N ILE A 723 -14.22 35.02 20.13
CA ILE A 723 -14.40 36.37 19.56
C ILE A 723 -14.86 37.36 20.64
N GLY A 724 -15.80 36.97 21.51
CA GLY A 724 -16.23 37.78 22.65
C GLY A 724 -15.10 38.06 23.66
N VAL A 725 -14.22 37.08 23.88
CA VAL A 725 -13.03 37.26 24.74
C VAL A 725 -12.01 38.21 24.09
N ILE A 726 -11.76 38.10 22.79
CA ILE A 726 -10.82 38.97 22.07
C ILE A 726 -11.34 40.42 22.00
N GLN A 727 -12.63 40.63 21.75
CA GLN A 727 -13.25 41.96 21.76
C GLN A 727 -13.15 42.63 23.15
N ASN A 728 -13.35 41.85 24.22
CA ASN A 728 -13.18 42.33 25.60
C ASN A 728 -11.73 42.67 25.94
N ILE A 729 -10.75 41.91 25.44
CA ILE A 729 -9.32 42.18 25.69
C ILE A 729 -8.84 43.39 24.89
N LEU A 730 -9.33 43.59 23.67
CA LEU A 730 -8.87 44.66 22.77
C LEU A 730 -9.66 45.97 22.90
N GLY A 731 -10.75 45.99 23.67
CA GLY A 731 -11.54 47.21 23.92
C GLY A 731 -12.21 47.76 22.65
N ILE A 732 -12.50 46.90 21.68
CA ILE A 732 -13.18 47.26 20.44
C ILE A 732 -14.67 46.94 20.64
N ASN A 733 -15.46 47.98 20.90
CA ASN A 733 -16.94 47.89 20.93
C ASN A 733 -17.51 47.83 19.52
#